data_AF-A0A6A3HAZ6-F1
#
_entry.id   AF-A0A6A3HAZ6-F1
#
_cell.length_a   1.000
_cell.length_b   1.000
_cell.length_c   1.000
_cell.angle_alpha   90.00
_cell.angle_beta   90.00
_cell.angle_gamma   90.00
#
_symmetry.space_group_name_H-M   'P 1'
#
loop_
_entity.id
_entity.type
_entity.pdbx_description
1 polymer ?
#
loop_
_entity_poly.entity_id
_entity_poly.type
_entity_poly.pdbx_seq_one_letter_code
_entity_poly.pdbx_strand_id
1 'polypeptide(L)'
;MKSFRLRVLRVVWLLLSLVCTVQADTLIAKVLYDVKASCNGKVTPAVKATAVPTTATCYKNVACDVVDKMYSATYCPTTDATGGSWISSDFDRYFLEDIFGRGAEIAIVKTYQAGQACTFGNLTAITVYIADNQCHKTGATSSYIAVSALYGSAVKKFSATSDCTGASTAVSQTYDELVSGSCTGTKVSGSEGTTVYLSTVALYDTKDGDCQPRAVPTKVVSQVVEASCTSAFHNNCSGAGVPYTSTACSTFDELFQCFYSSFGYGSSDKHPIVFLWEYVAGKSCAATDLSGVTVYLADKKCHKTGKSASFRATRSIDGAVTIKTYATADCSGNEATNVDWDVAKATGNTCVDGADGVADTLVGGWSATPLYLELAATFSKNTDECTSPGIPILLESTTVEVDACKVSGSCTAAGSLFTRTLCSSSVNIQDDAAAIFGRMPFVIVEAFHPGKSCAPAELDNITIYLADGRCHKTGDSTSYVATRTKGLLLPGSDDTITTYTDAVCTPDKEELELPITARQEGENSCGEYSWTGILDKLIYGGGYTPLYLQSTATFESGDNHCVSPIYLDTTVVGTNACTASEDCTAAGDLFTGTLCSSTATFKDDAVAAFHSTPFVVVETFTAGADCATTSLTSIKTYTADLKCHATGAGASFLATRSESGDMTVVDFSDAACQHAIGDPLTVGADGAGRCSNDQIVYGVGESPTVLSTVLSFDNAGCTKPVQLIATNEFSCTASTVCTATSGHYLQHSCSADHFHTAATMFGVAPYVVVELYKEDDCTTLDGVQVYSSDKNCHVAIDGTSFTSTLAETGDGDLVHYSDDKCEATGDDKTTTALSVKMLGAKPPCTNRGRQHRGPRKHPSQTIYF
;
A
#
# COMPACT_ATOMS: atom_id res chain seq x y z
N MET A 1 49.78 -4.81 -32.83
CA MET A 1 50.90 -4.16 -33.53
C MET A 1 50.57 -2.68 -33.71
N LYS A 2 51.61 -1.84 -33.55
CA LYS A 2 51.79 -0.36 -33.69
C LYS A 2 50.83 0.38 -34.66
N SER A 3 50.56 1.69 -34.54
CA SER A 3 51.51 2.79 -34.22
C SER A 3 50.89 4.13 -33.73
N PHE A 4 51.52 4.70 -32.70
CA PHE A 4 51.93 6.12 -32.51
C PHE A 4 51.54 7.18 -33.55
N ARG A 5 51.12 8.38 -33.06
CA ARG A 5 51.91 9.64 -33.16
C ARG A 5 51.54 10.67 -32.08
N LEU A 6 52.59 11.23 -31.49
CA LEU A 6 52.64 12.34 -30.53
C LEU A 6 53.12 13.63 -31.24
N ARG A 7 52.64 14.79 -30.75
CA ARG A 7 53.24 16.15 -30.70
C ARG A 7 53.65 16.87 -31.99
N VAL A 8 53.08 18.07 -32.17
CA VAL A 8 53.85 19.34 -32.30
C VAL A 8 53.12 20.46 -31.52
N LEU A 9 53.92 21.27 -30.83
CA LEU A 9 53.57 22.35 -29.90
C LEU A 9 54.20 23.66 -30.42
N ARG A 10 53.48 24.80 -30.28
CA ARG A 10 53.93 26.23 -30.35
C ARG A 10 54.31 26.76 -31.75
N VAL A 11 53.99 27.98 -32.20
CA VAL A 11 53.90 29.33 -31.59
C VAL A 11 52.95 30.21 -32.45
N VAL A 12 52.48 31.32 -31.86
CA VAL A 12 51.82 32.52 -32.41
C VAL A 12 50.30 32.53 -32.24
N TRP A 13 49.83 33.18 -31.17
CA TRP A 13 48.80 34.23 -31.18
C TRP A 13 48.77 34.84 -29.77
N LEU A 14 49.60 35.87 -29.60
CA LEU A 14 49.54 36.84 -28.50
C LEU A 14 48.79 38.06 -29.07
N LEU A 15 47.87 38.64 -28.28
CA LEU A 15 47.16 39.92 -28.49
C LEU A 15 45.93 39.92 -29.44
N LEU A 16 44.77 39.56 -28.89
CA LEU A 16 43.61 40.45 -28.89
C LEU A 16 42.71 40.11 -27.69
N SER A 17 43.17 40.52 -26.50
CA SER A 17 42.28 40.76 -25.37
C SER A 17 41.34 41.90 -25.77
N LEU A 18 40.21 41.57 -26.40
CA LEU A 18 39.10 42.51 -26.49
C LEU A 18 38.54 42.59 -25.07
N VAL A 19 38.95 43.66 -24.39
CA VAL A 19 38.40 44.10 -23.13
C VAL A 19 36.93 44.39 -23.37
N CYS A 20 36.04 43.42 -23.17
CA CYS A 20 34.72 43.75 -22.67
C CYS A 20 34.95 44.24 -21.24
N THR A 21 35.20 45.55 -21.10
CA THR A 21 35.04 46.22 -19.82
C THR A 21 33.58 46.04 -19.46
N VAL A 22 33.27 45.08 -18.60
CA VAL A 22 31.99 45.02 -17.93
C VAL A 22 31.93 46.31 -17.11
N GLN A 23 31.18 47.31 -17.57
CA GLN A 23 30.92 48.51 -16.77
C GLN A 23 30.05 48.05 -15.60
N ALA A 24 30.67 47.86 -14.43
CA ALA A 24 29.94 47.79 -13.19
C ALA A 24 29.41 49.20 -12.91
N ASP A 25 28.10 49.40 -12.98
CA ASP A 25 27.50 50.66 -12.58
C ASP A 25 27.64 50.80 -11.06
N THR A 26 28.07 52.00 -10.62
CA THR A 26 28.30 52.29 -9.21
C THR A 26 27.02 52.87 -8.60
N LEU A 27 26.60 52.32 -7.46
CA LEU A 27 25.51 52.87 -6.67
C LEU A 27 26.08 53.67 -5.49
N ILE A 28 25.40 54.76 -5.11
CA ILE A 28 25.62 55.40 -3.80
C ILE A 28 24.47 54.97 -2.90
N ALA A 29 24.78 54.18 -1.86
CA ALA A 29 23.83 53.71 -0.88
C ALA A 29 23.93 54.49 0.43
N LYS A 30 22.85 55.18 0.81
CA LYS A 30 22.69 55.76 2.15
C LYS A 30 21.96 54.77 3.04
N VAL A 31 22.60 54.37 4.14
CA VAL A 31 22.08 53.39 5.09
C VAL A 31 21.81 54.07 6.42
N LEU A 32 20.62 53.83 6.98
CA LEU A 32 20.14 54.40 8.23
C LEU A 32 20.12 53.34 9.34
N TYR A 33 20.63 53.71 10.49
CA TYR A 33 20.68 52.92 11.72
C TYR A 33 20.03 53.67 12.87
N ASP A 34 19.47 52.91 13.80
CA ASP A 34 18.90 53.37 15.06
C ASP A 34 19.99 53.71 16.10
N VAL A 35 21.13 53.00 16.07
CA VAL A 35 22.23 53.17 17.02
C VAL A 35 23.55 53.51 16.30
N LYS A 36 24.28 54.51 16.81
CA LYS A 36 25.57 54.97 16.27
C LYS A 36 26.61 53.87 16.10
N ALA A 37 26.63 52.91 17.02
CA ALA A 37 27.61 51.81 17.03
C ALA A 37 27.43 50.86 15.83
N SER A 38 26.22 50.76 15.27
CA SER A 38 25.88 49.84 14.18
C SER A 38 26.54 50.22 12.85
N CYS A 39 26.91 51.49 12.67
CA CYS A 39 27.60 51.97 11.48
C CYS A 39 29.01 51.39 11.29
N ASN A 40 29.69 51.06 12.39
CA ASN A 40 31.10 50.67 12.40
C ASN A 40 31.34 49.27 13.01
N GLY A 41 30.35 48.72 13.72
CA GLY A 41 30.49 47.46 14.46
C GLY A 41 29.30 46.50 14.33
N LYS A 42 28.32 46.79 13.46
CA LYS A 42 27.15 45.93 13.18
C LYS A 42 26.45 45.40 14.45
N VAL A 43 26.21 46.28 15.42
CA VAL A 43 25.59 45.92 16.70
C VAL A 43 24.10 45.59 16.54
N THR A 44 23.40 46.32 15.67
CA THR A 44 22.02 46.08 15.25
C THR A 44 21.92 46.18 13.72
N PRO A 45 20.95 45.49 13.07
CA PRO A 45 20.66 45.65 11.65
C PRO A 45 20.36 47.10 11.25
N ALA A 46 20.63 47.46 10.00
CA ALA A 46 20.12 48.69 9.41
C ALA A 46 18.58 48.69 9.41
N VAL A 47 17.98 49.86 9.58
CA VAL A 47 16.52 50.01 9.46
C VAL A 47 16.10 50.40 8.05
N LYS A 48 16.96 51.06 7.26
CA LYS A 48 16.62 51.45 5.88
C LYS A 48 17.87 51.69 5.06
N ALA A 49 17.90 51.25 3.82
CA ALA A 49 18.93 51.61 2.85
C ALA A 49 18.31 52.26 1.62
N THR A 50 18.97 53.24 1.01
CA THR A 50 18.54 53.85 -0.25
C THR A 50 19.75 53.99 -1.17
N ALA A 51 19.76 53.21 -2.24
CA ALA A 51 20.80 53.18 -3.26
C ALA A 51 20.32 53.88 -4.53
N VAL A 52 21.15 54.77 -5.07
CA VAL A 52 20.86 55.53 -6.30
C VAL A 52 21.97 55.30 -7.31
N PRO A 53 21.64 55.00 -8.58
CA PRO A 53 22.65 54.92 -9.64
C PRO A 53 23.41 56.23 -9.80
N THR A 54 24.73 56.14 -9.95
CA THR A 54 25.58 57.32 -10.11
C THR A 54 26.69 57.07 -11.12
N THR A 55 27.07 58.14 -11.83
CA THR A 55 28.31 58.19 -12.60
C THR A 55 29.44 58.89 -11.85
N ALA A 56 29.17 59.40 -10.64
CA ALA A 56 30.14 60.07 -9.79
C ALA A 56 30.99 59.05 -9.00
N THR A 57 32.23 59.42 -8.70
CA THR A 57 33.09 58.66 -7.79
C THR A 57 32.43 58.55 -6.41
N CYS A 58 32.09 57.34 -5.99
CA CYS A 58 31.53 57.10 -4.66
C CYS A 58 32.67 56.95 -3.63
N TYR A 59 32.64 57.79 -2.61
CA TYR A 59 33.54 57.69 -1.46
C TYR A 59 32.77 57.10 -0.27
N LYS A 60 33.22 55.94 0.22
CA LYS A 60 32.65 55.32 1.43
C LYS A 60 32.87 56.28 2.60
N ASN A 61 31.78 56.77 3.20
CA ASN A 61 31.84 57.60 4.39
C ASN A 61 31.46 56.76 5.61
N VAL A 62 32.45 56.56 6.49
CA VAL A 62 32.35 55.80 7.75
C VAL A 62 32.16 56.75 8.95
N ALA A 63 32.14 58.07 8.73
CA ALA A 63 31.69 59.02 9.74
C ALA A 63 30.17 58.93 9.80
N CYS A 64 29.66 58.22 10.79
CA CYS A 64 28.22 58.03 10.90
C CYS A 64 27.52 59.33 11.32
N ASP A 65 27.02 60.03 10.31
CA ASP A 65 26.46 61.37 10.43
C ASP A 65 25.08 61.30 11.07
N VAL A 66 24.78 62.23 11.98
CA VAL A 66 23.46 62.32 12.59
C VAL A 66 22.53 63.02 11.59
N VAL A 67 21.48 62.32 11.16
CA VAL A 67 20.45 62.84 10.25
C VAL A 67 19.11 62.65 10.95
N ASP A 68 18.43 63.74 11.29
CA ASP A 68 17.10 63.71 11.92
C ASP A 68 16.96 62.75 13.12
N LYS A 69 17.97 62.75 14.01
CA LYS A 69 18.11 61.87 15.19
C LYS A 69 18.36 60.38 14.89
N MET A 70 18.57 60.02 13.62
CA MET A 70 19.06 58.72 13.17
C MET A 70 20.56 58.81 12.84
N TYR A 71 21.20 57.67 12.60
CA TYR A 71 22.59 57.60 12.18
C TYR A 71 22.69 57.12 10.72
N SER A 72 23.30 57.92 9.85
CA SER A 72 23.44 57.63 8.43
C SER A 72 24.89 57.31 8.07
N ALA A 73 25.09 56.24 7.30
CA ALA A 73 26.37 55.89 6.70
C ALA A 73 26.25 55.78 5.17
N THR A 74 27.35 56.03 4.45
CA THR A 74 27.36 55.95 2.98
C THR A 74 28.23 54.79 2.51
N TYR A 75 27.65 53.92 1.69
CA TYR A 75 28.28 52.77 1.08
C TYR A 75 28.27 52.89 -0.44
N CYS A 76 29.20 52.19 -1.08
CA CYS A 76 29.43 52.24 -2.51
C CYS A 76 29.31 50.83 -3.12
N PRO A 77 28.11 50.22 -3.14
CA PRO A 77 27.96 48.90 -3.73
C PRO A 77 28.04 48.98 -5.27
N THR A 78 28.49 47.89 -5.87
CA THR A 78 28.56 47.69 -7.33
C THR A 78 27.51 46.68 -7.76
N THR A 79 26.93 46.88 -8.94
CA THR A 79 26.05 45.88 -9.57
C THR A 79 26.66 45.45 -10.91
N ASP A 80 26.74 44.15 -11.18
CA ASP A 80 27.05 43.67 -12.53
C ASP A 80 25.75 43.68 -13.36
N ALA A 81 25.64 44.61 -14.30
CA ALA A 81 24.41 44.84 -15.07
C ALA A 81 24.14 43.74 -16.13
N THR A 82 24.58 42.49 -15.91
CA THR A 82 24.66 41.43 -16.93
C THR A 82 23.35 40.65 -17.14
N GLY A 83 22.35 40.80 -16.27
CA GLY A 83 21.05 40.15 -16.41
C GLY A 83 19.91 41.16 -16.46
N GLY A 84 19.34 41.39 -17.65
CA GLY A 84 18.12 42.20 -17.78
C GLY A 84 17.08 41.79 -16.73
N SER A 85 16.70 42.73 -15.86
CA SER A 85 15.68 42.64 -14.79
C SER A 85 16.13 42.24 -13.37
N TRP A 86 17.36 41.77 -13.13
CA TRP A 86 17.80 41.36 -11.79
C TRP A 86 18.98 42.21 -11.32
N ILE A 87 18.88 42.69 -10.06
CA ILE A 87 20.04 43.26 -9.38
C ILE A 87 21.04 42.10 -9.19
N SER A 88 22.33 42.38 -9.32
CA SER A 88 23.38 41.35 -9.23
C SER A 88 23.30 40.54 -7.96
N SER A 89 23.75 39.28 -8.03
CA SER A 89 23.97 38.46 -6.83
C SER A 89 24.88 39.17 -5.82
N ASP A 90 25.74 40.09 -6.26
CA ASP A 90 26.66 40.79 -5.38
C ASP A 90 25.99 41.86 -4.50
N PHE A 91 24.99 42.58 -5.01
CA PHE A 91 24.25 43.54 -4.19
C PHE A 91 23.32 42.81 -3.20
N ASP A 92 22.59 41.80 -3.65
CA ASP A 92 21.66 41.05 -2.80
C ASP A 92 22.40 40.17 -1.77
N ARG A 93 23.49 39.49 -2.16
CA ARG A 93 24.21 38.52 -1.30
C ARG A 93 25.30 39.13 -0.43
N TYR A 94 26.02 40.15 -0.90
CA TYR A 94 27.13 40.72 -0.13
C TYR A 94 26.81 42.06 0.50
N PHE A 95 26.06 42.95 -0.16
CA PHE A 95 25.77 44.25 0.43
C PHE A 95 24.60 44.21 1.42
N LEU A 96 23.47 43.61 1.05
CA LEU A 96 22.30 43.55 1.93
C LEU A 96 22.53 42.65 3.14
N GLU A 97 23.13 41.46 2.97
CA GLU A 97 23.53 40.60 4.10
C GLU A 97 24.51 41.32 5.06
N ASP A 98 25.38 42.20 4.55
CA ASP A 98 26.38 42.90 5.36
C ASP A 98 25.75 43.96 6.28
N ILE A 99 24.70 44.64 5.83
CA ILE A 99 24.07 45.77 6.55
C ILE A 99 22.79 45.41 7.30
N PHE A 100 21.99 44.46 6.80
CA PHE A 100 20.76 43.98 7.46
C PHE A 100 20.98 42.68 8.24
N GLY A 101 22.06 41.95 7.96
CA GLY A 101 22.31 40.61 8.48
C GLY A 101 21.86 39.54 7.50
N ARG A 102 22.50 38.37 7.58
CA ARG A 102 22.13 37.20 6.76
C ARG A 102 20.79 36.63 7.25
N GLY A 103 19.86 36.38 6.32
CA GLY A 103 18.51 35.88 6.64
C GLY A 103 17.58 36.94 7.23
N ALA A 104 17.85 38.22 6.96
CA ALA A 104 16.97 39.30 7.37
C ALA A 104 15.76 39.40 6.42
N GLU A 105 14.56 39.44 7.01
CA GLU A 105 13.33 39.77 6.30
C GLU A 105 13.41 41.24 5.84
N ILE A 106 13.52 41.48 4.52
CA ILE A 106 13.61 42.83 3.95
C ILE A 106 12.61 43.03 2.81
N ALA A 107 12.10 44.26 2.70
CA ALA A 107 11.27 44.71 1.59
C ALA A 107 12.08 45.68 0.70
N ILE A 108 12.20 45.34 -0.58
CA ILE A 108 12.97 46.07 -1.59
C ILE A 108 12.00 46.80 -2.52
N VAL A 109 12.08 48.13 -2.54
CA VAL A 109 11.30 49.02 -3.40
C VAL A 109 12.21 49.57 -4.49
N LYS A 110 11.96 49.20 -5.75
CA LYS A 110 12.67 49.72 -6.93
C LYS A 110 11.82 50.80 -7.60
N THR A 111 12.38 51.98 -7.76
CA THR A 111 11.72 53.12 -8.41
C THR A 111 12.32 53.33 -9.79
N TYR A 112 11.48 53.54 -10.81
CA TYR A 112 11.88 53.75 -12.20
C TYR A 112 11.41 55.13 -12.70
N GLN A 113 11.97 55.60 -13.81
CA GLN A 113 11.47 56.79 -14.49
C GLN A 113 10.02 56.58 -14.93
N ALA A 114 9.16 57.56 -14.62
CA ALA A 114 7.73 57.47 -14.91
C ALA A 114 7.46 57.31 -16.41
N GLY A 115 6.58 56.36 -16.77
CA GLY A 115 6.17 56.11 -18.16
C GLY A 115 7.22 55.40 -19.03
N GLN A 116 8.31 54.89 -18.46
CA GLN A 116 9.36 54.16 -19.18
C GLN A 116 9.37 52.66 -18.81
N ALA A 117 9.96 51.83 -19.68
CA ALA A 117 10.11 50.41 -19.40
C ALA A 117 11.01 50.17 -18.17
N CYS A 118 10.67 49.18 -17.33
CA CYS A 118 11.39 48.89 -16.08
C CYS A 118 12.68 48.10 -16.34
N THR A 119 13.64 48.78 -16.96
CA THR A 119 15.01 48.34 -17.24
C THR A 119 15.99 49.04 -16.29
N PHE A 120 17.21 48.50 -16.15
CA PHE A 120 18.24 49.10 -15.29
C PHE A 120 18.57 50.54 -15.68
N GLY A 121 18.60 50.86 -16.99
CA GLY A 121 18.85 52.22 -17.47
C GLY A 121 17.79 53.26 -17.05
N ASN A 122 16.61 52.81 -16.65
CA ASN A 122 15.51 53.66 -16.17
C ASN A 122 15.34 53.61 -14.64
N LEU A 123 16.19 52.87 -13.92
CA LEU A 123 16.16 52.79 -12.47
C LEU A 123 16.59 54.13 -11.85
N THR A 124 15.79 54.67 -10.96
CA THR A 124 16.08 55.94 -10.26
C THR A 124 16.52 55.73 -8.82
N ALA A 125 16.00 54.70 -8.15
CA ALA A 125 16.42 54.34 -6.79
C ALA A 125 16.05 52.90 -6.44
N ILE A 126 16.81 52.32 -5.51
CA ILE A 126 16.47 51.09 -4.78
C ILE A 126 16.38 51.46 -3.30
N THR A 127 15.22 51.29 -2.70
CA THR A 127 15.02 51.52 -1.27
C THR A 127 14.73 50.21 -0.58
N VAL A 128 15.53 49.84 0.42
CA VAL A 128 15.38 48.61 1.19
C VAL A 128 14.93 48.96 2.61
N TYR A 129 13.95 48.23 3.11
CA TYR A 129 13.35 48.37 4.44
C TYR A 129 13.53 47.06 5.19
N ILE A 130 13.77 47.10 6.50
CA ILE A 130 13.61 45.90 7.33
C ILE A 130 12.13 45.60 7.44
N ALA A 131 11.74 44.34 7.24
CA ALA A 131 10.36 43.93 7.04
C ALA A 131 9.93 42.93 8.12
N ASP A 132 10.00 43.36 9.38
CA ASP A 132 9.68 42.57 10.57
C ASP A 132 8.27 42.86 11.12
N ASN A 133 7.43 43.55 10.33
CA ASN A 133 6.11 44.07 10.73
C ASN A 133 6.12 45.02 11.96
N GLN A 134 7.28 45.56 12.35
CA GLN A 134 7.38 46.53 13.45
C GLN A 134 7.44 47.97 12.92
N CYS A 135 7.14 48.92 13.80
CA CYS A 135 7.26 50.33 13.48
C CYS A 135 8.72 50.79 13.55
N HIS A 136 9.25 51.25 12.42
CA HIS A 136 10.62 51.76 12.31
C HIS A 136 10.64 53.25 12.01
N LYS A 137 11.41 54.00 12.80
CA LYS A 137 11.64 55.44 12.57
C LYS A 137 12.63 55.64 11.44
N THR A 138 12.39 56.64 10.59
CA THR A 138 13.34 57.06 9.54
C THR A 138 13.78 58.52 9.68
N GLY A 139 13.26 59.22 10.70
CA GLY A 139 13.63 60.59 11.07
C GLY A 139 12.72 61.10 12.19
N ALA A 140 12.80 62.40 12.50
CA ALA A 140 12.07 63.01 13.61
C ALA A 140 10.54 63.00 13.44
N THR A 141 10.05 62.99 12.19
CA THR A 141 8.60 63.02 11.86
C THR A 141 8.22 61.94 10.84
N SER A 142 9.09 60.97 10.55
CA SER A 142 8.81 59.92 9.59
C SER A 142 9.08 58.53 10.15
N SER A 143 8.20 57.60 9.80
CA SER A 143 8.29 56.20 10.17
C SER A 143 7.68 55.30 9.09
N TYR A 144 7.87 54.00 9.20
CA TYR A 144 7.28 53.02 8.29
C TYR A 144 7.02 51.68 8.99
N ILE A 145 6.12 50.90 8.40
CA ILE A 145 5.95 49.47 8.67
C ILE A 145 6.14 48.77 7.32
N ALA A 146 6.95 47.72 7.29
CA ALA A 146 7.15 46.93 6.09
C ALA A 146 6.92 45.44 6.38
N VAL A 147 6.37 44.76 5.38
CA VAL A 147 6.29 43.31 5.32
C VAL A 147 6.83 42.84 3.97
N SER A 148 7.47 41.69 4.00
CA SER A 148 7.93 40.90 2.89
C SER A 148 7.04 39.66 2.84
N ALA A 149 6.71 39.09 1.69
CA ALA A 149 6.12 37.75 1.63
C ALA A 149 6.49 37.11 0.31
N LEU A 150 6.56 35.78 0.26
CA LEU A 150 6.77 35.04 -0.99
C LEU A 150 5.68 35.36 -2.04
N TYR A 151 4.51 35.81 -1.57
CA TYR A 151 3.30 36.07 -2.37
C TYR A 151 2.83 37.55 -2.34
N GLY A 152 3.63 38.48 -1.80
CA GLY A 152 3.32 39.92 -1.81
C GLY A 152 4.01 40.73 -0.71
N SER A 153 4.81 41.73 -1.09
CA SER A 153 5.52 42.62 -0.17
C SER A 153 4.89 44.02 -0.16
N ALA A 154 4.85 44.67 1.00
CA ALA A 154 4.25 45.99 1.15
C ALA A 154 5.03 46.87 2.15
N VAL A 155 5.08 48.17 1.85
CA VAL A 155 5.68 49.18 2.73
C VAL A 155 4.67 50.31 2.95
N LYS A 156 4.23 50.49 4.20
CA LYS A 156 3.40 51.62 4.65
C LYS A 156 4.30 52.70 5.23
N LYS A 157 4.25 53.91 4.65
CA LYS A 157 5.07 55.06 5.07
C LYS A 157 4.21 56.10 5.77
N PHE A 158 4.73 56.65 6.85
CA PHE A 158 4.12 57.72 7.65
C PHE A 158 5.05 58.93 7.63
N SER A 159 4.56 60.08 7.16
CA SER A 159 5.37 61.28 6.92
C SER A 159 5.15 62.40 7.94
N ALA A 160 4.21 62.22 8.88
CA ALA A 160 3.86 63.21 9.90
C ALA A 160 4.02 62.71 11.35
N THR A 161 4.34 61.43 11.54
CA THR A 161 4.37 60.76 12.84
C THR A 161 5.54 59.78 12.91
N SER A 162 6.17 59.70 14.09
CA SER A 162 7.33 58.83 14.34
C SER A 162 6.96 57.50 15.03
N ASP A 163 5.69 57.29 15.33
CA ASP A 163 5.13 56.13 16.05
C ASP A 163 4.22 55.28 15.17
N CYS A 164 4.29 55.45 13.84
CA CYS A 164 3.47 54.75 12.84
C CYS A 164 1.96 54.91 13.06
N THR A 165 1.53 56.06 13.58
CA THR A 165 0.10 56.39 13.75
C THR A 165 -0.37 57.43 12.73
N GLY A 166 -1.66 57.48 12.42
CA GLY A 166 -2.24 58.49 11.51
C GLY A 166 -2.14 58.17 10.02
N ALA A 167 -2.25 59.19 9.17
CA ALA A 167 -2.34 59.04 7.71
C ALA A 167 -1.04 58.46 7.12
N SER A 168 -1.20 57.46 6.24
CA SER A 168 -0.08 56.75 5.62
C SER A 168 -0.24 56.62 4.11
N THR A 169 0.87 56.37 3.42
CA THR A 169 0.90 56.01 2.01
C THR A 169 1.51 54.61 1.89
N ALA A 170 0.79 53.68 1.30
CA ALA A 170 1.26 52.31 1.08
C ALA A 170 1.81 52.16 -0.34
N VAL A 171 2.90 51.42 -0.47
CA VAL A 171 3.33 50.84 -1.74
C VAL A 171 3.26 49.33 -1.57
N SER A 172 2.39 48.69 -2.32
CA SER A 172 2.20 47.24 -2.34
C SER A 172 2.16 46.76 -3.80
N GLN A 173 2.54 45.51 -4.03
CA GLN A 173 2.27 44.81 -5.29
C GLN A 173 1.69 43.43 -4.99
N THR A 174 0.68 43.06 -5.77
CA THR A 174 0.07 41.72 -5.73
C THR A 174 0.93 40.70 -6.51
N TYR A 175 0.69 39.41 -6.27
CA TYR A 175 1.38 38.33 -6.97
C TYR A 175 1.22 38.43 -8.51
N ASP A 176 0.02 38.75 -9.01
CA ASP A 176 -0.25 38.86 -10.45
C ASP A 176 0.44 40.07 -11.10
N GLU A 177 0.65 41.15 -10.36
CA GLU A 177 1.45 42.31 -10.81
C GLU A 177 2.95 41.98 -10.90
N LEU A 178 3.44 41.06 -10.06
CA LEU A 178 4.83 40.57 -10.12
C LEU A 178 5.09 39.72 -11.39
N VAL A 179 4.10 38.91 -11.79
CA VAL A 179 4.20 37.94 -12.89
C VAL A 179 3.89 38.57 -14.26
N SER A 180 2.98 39.54 -14.34
CA SER A 180 2.56 40.18 -15.60
C SER A 180 3.61 41.12 -16.23
N GLY A 181 4.71 41.44 -15.52
CA GLY A 181 5.80 42.27 -16.03
C GLY A 181 5.45 43.74 -16.27
N SER A 182 4.19 44.17 -16.06
CA SER A 182 3.76 45.56 -16.19
C SER A 182 4.27 46.40 -15.01
N CYS A 183 4.58 47.68 -15.24
CA CYS A 183 5.25 48.51 -14.24
C CYS A 183 4.77 49.96 -14.32
N THR A 184 4.07 50.43 -13.30
CA THR A 184 3.54 51.79 -13.14
C THR A 184 4.53 52.71 -12.39
N GLY A 185 5.84 52.50 -12.59
CA GLY A 185 6.91 53.35 -12.07
C GLY A 185 7.55 52.93 -10.73
N THR A 186 6.97 51.97 -9.98
CA THR A 186 7.58 51.39 -8.77
C THR A 186 7.33 49.88 -8.72
N LYS A 187 8.32 49.08 -8.28
CA LYS A 187 8.20 47.64 -7.99
C LYS A 187 8.55 47.35 -6.54
N VAL A 188 7.85 46.40 -5.90
CA VAL A 188 8.14 45.95 -4.53
C VAL A 188 8.42 44.45 -4.53
N SER A 189 9.53 44.02 -3.96
CA SER A 189 9.94 42.61 -3.85
C SER A 189 10.46 42.30 -2.43
N GLY A 190 10.31 41.07 -1.96
CA GLY A 190 10.84 40.60 -0.67
C GLY A 190 12.05 39.67 -0.82
N SER A 191 12.86 39.53 0.24
CA SER A 191 13.94 38.51 0.33
C SER A 191 13.45 37.19 0.93
N GLU A 192 12.76 37.29 2.07
CA GLU A 192 12.21 36.22 2.92
C GLU A 192 10.92 36.76 3.56
N GLY A 193 9.87 35.95 3.66
CA GLY A 193 8.55 36.42 4.09
C GLY A 193 8.51 36.84 5.56
N THR A 194 7.88 37.96 5.86
CA THR A 194 7.55 38.42 7.21
C THR A 194 6.71 37.38 7.91
N THR A 195 7.23 36.93 9.04
CA THR A 195 6.56 35.91 9.83
C THR A 195 5.26 36.44 10.43
N VAL A 196 4.11 36.10 9.83
CA VAL A 196 2.78 36.34 10.38
C VAL A 196 2.41 35.18 11.30
N TYR A 197 2.14 35.47 12.58
CA TYR A 197 1.68 34.48 13.54
C TYR A 197 0.16 34.38 13.54
N LEU A 198 -0.35 33.15 13.52
CA LEU A 198 -1.77 32.82 13.47
C LEU A 198 -2.16 31.96 14.68
N SER A 199 -3.19 32.38 15.41
CA SER A 199 -3.91 31.49 16.33
C SER A 199 -4.98 30.75 15.55
N THR A 200 -4.90 29.42 15.53
CA THR A 200 -5.72 28.55 14.68
C THR A 200 -6.57 27.61 15.51
N VAL A 201 -7.84 27.44 15.10
CA VAL A 201 -8.78 26.45 15.61
C VAL A 201 -9.22 25.56 14.45
N ALA A 202 -8.98 24.26 14.56
CA ALA A 202 -9.45 23.25 13.61
C ALA A 202 -10.60 22.44 14.21
N LEU A 203 -11.61 22.16 13.39
CA LEU A 203 -12.83 21.43 13.74
C LEU A 203 -12.84 20.06 13.07
N TYR A 204 -13.23 19.03 13.82
CA TYR A 204 -13.30 17.64 13.35
C TYR A 204 -14.65 17.01 13.69
N ASP A 205 -15.14 16.15 12.82
CA ASP A 205 -16.42 15.45 13.04
C ASP A 205 -16.31 14.20 13.92
N THR A 206 -15.10 13.68 14.18
CA THR A 206 -14.85 12.42 14.88
C THR A 206 -13.77 12.54 15.98
N LYS A 207 -13.85 11.68 17.00
CA LYS A 207 -13.10 11.81 18.27
C LYS A 207 -11.79 11.01 18.32
N ASP A 208 -11.82 9.79 17.78
CA ASP A 208 -10.89 8.74 18.15
C ASP A 208 -9.73 8.69 17.15
N GLY A 209 -8.53 9.11 17.58
CA GLY A 209 -7.32 9.04 16.72
C GLY A 209 -7.28 10.02 15.55
N ASP A 210 -8.34 10.80 15.30
CA ASP A 210 -8.50 11.68 14.14
C ASP A 210 -7.95 13.10 14.33
N CYS A 211 -6.97 13.28 15.21
CA CYS A 211 -6.13 14.49 15.22
C CYS A 211 -4.65 14.13 15.14
N GLN A 212 -4.36 12.93 14.64
CA GLN A 212 -3.05 12.52 14.15
C GLN A 212 -2.71 13.32 12.89
N PRO A 213 -1.42 13.44 12.49
CA PRO A 213 -0.96 14.29 11.37
C PRO A 213 -1.56 14.01 9.97
N ARG A 214 -2.51 13.08 9.84
CA ARG A 214 -3.22 12.71 8.60
C ARG A 214 -4.74 12.89 8.64
N ALA A 215 -5.29 13.33 9.76
CA ALA A 215 -6.73 13.49 9.85
C ALA A 215 -7.21 14.80 9.20
N VAL A 216 -8.35 14.73 8.53
CA VAL A 216 -8.87 15.82 7.70
C VAL A 216 -9.77 16.72 8.54
N PRO A 217 -9.38 17.98 8.82
CA PRO A 217 -10.26 18.91 9.50
C PRO A 217 -11.40 19.32 8.57
N THR A 218 -12.61 19.47 9.13
CA THR A 218 -13.78 19.91 8.37
C THR A 218 -13.78 21.42 8.16
N LYS A 219 -13.33 22.18 9.17
CA LYS A 219 -13.17 23.63 9.10
C LYS A 219 -11.94 24.07 9.89
N VAL A 220 -11.19 25.02 9.36
CA VAL A 220 -10.07 25.66 10.05
C VAL A 220 -10.33 27.16 10.09
N VAL A 221 -10.14 27.78 11.26
CA VAL A 221 -10.26 29.23 11.44
C VAL A 221 -8.99 29.73 12.10
N SER A 222 -8.32 30.67 11.47
CA SER A 222 -7.08 31.27 11.92
C SER A 222 -7.21 32.78 12.03
N GLN A 223 -6.64 33.38 13.07
CA GLN A 223 -6.62 34.82 13.29
C GLN A 223 -5.20 35.31 13.52
N VAL A 224 -4.85 36.47 12.96
CA VAL A 224 -3.54 37.09 13.16
C VAL A 224 -3.38 37.56 14.61
N VAL A 225 -2.22 37.27 15.20
CA VAL A 225 -1.88 37.63 16.59
C VAL A 225 -0.56 38.41 16.65
N GLU A 226 -0.44 39.30 17.65
CA GLU A 226 0.69 40.26 17.78
C GLU A 226 1.99 39.65 18.34
N ALA A 227 1.98 38.41 18.85
CA ALA A 227 3.12 37.84 19.59
C ALA A 227 3.67 36.56 18.94
N SER A 228 4.98 36.35 19.09
CA SER A 228 5.61 35.07 18.79
C SER A 228 5.07 33.98 19.71
N CYS A 229 4.61 32.89 19.09
CA CYS A 229 4.13 31.71 19.80
C CYS A 229 4.86 30.47 19.28
N THR A 230 5.16 29.54 20.19
CA THR A 230 5.83 28.28 19.88
C THR A 230 4.90 27.13 20.22
N SER A 231 3.90 26.85 19.40
CA SER A 231 3.06 25.66 19.58
C SER A 231 2.56 25.11 18.25
N ALA A 232 3.22 24.05 17.78
CA ALA A 232 2.73 23.25 16.67
C ALA A 232 1.33 22.67 16.97
N PHE A 233 0.59 22.28 15.93
CA PHE A 233 -0.68 21.55 16.06
C PHE A 233 -0.52 20.40 17.06
N HIS A 234 -1.27 20.46 18.17
CA HIS A 234 -1.28 19.38 19.14
C HIS A 234 -2.04 18.19 18.55
N ASN A 235 -1.47 16.99 18.67
CA ASN A 235 -2.07 15.72 18.24
C ASN A 235 -3.32 15.30 19.04
N ASN A 236 -3.84 16.18 19.91
CA ASN A 236 -4.91 15.89 20.85
C ASN A 236 -6.07 16.85 20.64
N CYS A 237 -7.21 16.30 20.24
CA CYS A 237 -8.45 17.05 20.19
C CYS A 237 -9.14 17.12 21.55
N SER A 238 -9.81 18.23 21.80
CA SER A 238 -10.59 18.49 23.00
C SER A 238 -12.07 18.64 22.65
N GLY A 239 -12.96 18.30 23.59
CA GLY A 239 -14.41 18.39 23.40
C GLY A 239 -15.17 17.17 23.93
N ALA A 240 -16.41 17.40 24.39
CA ALA A 240 -17.31 16.35 24.88
C ALA A 240 -18.21 15.75 23.77
N GLY A 241 -18.07 16.21 22.53
CA GLY A 241 -18.86 15.79 21.38
C GLY A 241 -18.57 16.66 20.14
N VAL A 242 -19.12 16.25 18.99
CA VAL A 242 -18.92 16.88 17.69
C VAL A 242 -19.44 18.33 17.65
N PRO A 243 -18.66 19.32 17.15
CA PRO A 243 -17.31 19.16 16.60
C PRO A 243 -16.23 19.09 17.69
N TYR A 244 -15.20 18.28 17.45
CA TYR A 244 -13.99 18.27 18.25
C TYR A 244 -13.06 19.38 17.79
N THR A 245 -12.33 19.99 18.72
CA THR A 245 -11.49 21.16 18.45
C THR A 245 -10.02 20.87 18.76
N SER A 246 -9.14 21.23 17.84
CA SER A 246 -7.70 21.40 18.10
C SER A 246 -7.34 22.88 17.96
N THR A 247 -6.45 23.35 18.82
CA THR A 247 -5.95 24.72 18.80
C THR A 247 -4.45 24.71 18.60
N ALA A 248 -3.96 25.53 17.68
CA ALA A 248 -2.55 25.66 17.35
C ALA A 248 -2.17 27.13 17.25
N CYS A 249 -0.87 27.40 17.31
CA CYS A 249 -0.34 28.72 16.99
C CYS A 249 0.86 28.55 16.06
N SER A 250 0.70 28.96 14.82
CA SER A 250 1.63 28.65 13.73
C SER A 250 1.95 29.90 12.93
N THR A 251 3.03 29.85 12.17
CA THR A 251 3.24 30.83 11.10
C THR A 251 2.27 30.54 9.93
N PHE A 252 2.10 31.51 9.04
CA PHE A 252 1.34 31.31 7.80
C PHE A 252 1.89 30.14 6.96
N ASP A 253 3.22 30.05 6.80
CA ASP A 253 3.86 28.98 6.02
C ASP A 253 3.68 27.60 6.68
N GLU A 254 3.81 27.53 8.01
CA GLU A 254 3.54 26.30 8.76
C GLU A 254 2.08 25.85 8.63
N LEU A 255 1.13 26.80 8.68
CA LEU A 255 -0.29 26.50 8.50
C LEU A 255 -0.54 25.93 7.10
N PHE A 256 0.06 26.53 6.07
CA PHE A 256 -0.10 26.08 4.70
C PHE A 256 0.52 24.68 4.49
N GLN A 257 1.69 24.39 5.08
CA GLN A 257 2.27 23.05 5.09
C GLN A 257 1.38 22.03 5.81
N CYS A 258 0.74 22.42 6.93
CA CYS A 258 -0.25 21.57 7.59
C CYS A 258 -1.46 21.29 6.68
N PHE A 259 -1.88 22.23 5.83
CA PHE A 259 -2.94 21.97 4.86
C PHE A 259 -2.51 20.96 3.80
N TYR A 260 -1.29 21.04 3.27
CA TYR A 260 -0.75 20.03 2.35
C TYR A 260 -0.79 18.63 2.95
N SER A 261 -0.38 18.49 4.22
CA SER A 261 -0.34 17.18 4.89
C SER A 261 -1.72 16.66 5.29
N SER A 262 -2.62 17.54 5.74
CA SER A 262 -3.92 17.14 6.32
C SER A 262 -5.02 16.96 5.28
N PHE A 263 -4.93 17.63 4.13
CA PHE A 263 -5.89 17.52 3.02
C PHE A 263 -5.35 16.74 1.82
N GLY A 264 -4.16 16.13 1.95
CA GLY A 264 -3.61 15.19 0.96
C GLY A 264 -3.12 15.83 -0.33
N TYR A 265 -2.70 17.10 -0.33
CA TYR A 265 -2.25 17.73 -1.57
C TYR A 265 -0.94 17.09 -2.05
N GLY A 266 -1.01 16.45 -3.21
CA GLY A 266 0.11 15.72 -3.82
C GLY A 266 0.05 14.19 -3.66
N SER A 267 -0.94 13.66 -2.93
CA SER A 267 -1.27 12.23 -2.90
C SER A 267 -2.52 11.93 -3.75
N SER A 268 -2.92 10.65 -3.81
CA SER A 268 -4.21 10.18 -4.35
C SER A 268 -5.42 10.70 -3.56
N ASP A 269 -5.22 11.06 -2.29
CA ASP A 269 -6.28 11.32 -1.31
C ASP A 269 -6.60 12.82 -1.19
N LYS A 270 -6.79 13.50 -2.33
CA LYS A 270 -7.00 14.96 -2.35
C LYS A 270 -8.42 15.31 -1.92
N HIS A 271 -8.55 16.00 -0.79
CA HIS A 271 -9.84 16.51 -0.34
C HIS A 271 -10.17 17.87 -0.98
N PRO A 272 -11.44 18.11 -1.41
CA PRO A 272 -11.86 19.40 -1.91
C PRO A 272 -11.91 20.42 -0.78
N ILE A 273 -11.26 21.57 -0.96
CA ILE A 273 -11.29 22.64 0.04
C ILE A 273 -11.55 24.00 -0.60
N VAL A 274 -12.11 24.89 0.20
CA VAL A 274 -12.20 26.33 -0.09
C VAL A 274 -11.44 27.06 1.01
N PHE A 275 -10.52 27.95 0.62
CA PHE A 275 -9.80 28.81 1.54
C PHE A 275 -10.14 30.28 1.30
N LEU A 276 -10.35 30.99 2.40
CA LEU A 276 -10.67 32.41 2.46
C LEU A 276 -9.54 33.10 3.22
N TRP A 277 -8.83 34.00 2.56
CA TRP A 277 -7.93 34.94 3.24
C TRP A 277 -8.72 36.20 3.53
N GLU A 278 -8.88 36.51 4.81
CA GLU A 278 -9.70 37.61 5.29
C GLU A 278 -8.79 38.79 5.65
N TYR A 279 -9.17 39.99 5.23
CA TYR A 279 -8.40 41.21 5.42
C TYR A 279 -9.19 42.25 6.23
N VAL A 280 -8.47 43.19 6.85
CA VAL A 280 -9.07 44.30 7.59
C VAL A 280 -9.97 45.11 6.66
N ALA A 281 -11.20 45.36 7.11
CA ALA A 281 -12.25 45.97 6.31
C ALA A 281 -11.81 47.28 5.62
N GLY A 282 -12.10 47.38 4.31
CA GLY A 282 -11.78 48.53 3.47
C GLY A 282 -10.30 48.65 3.09
N LYS A 283 -9.53 47.56 3.12
CA LYS A 283 -8.10 47.52 2.77
C LYS A 283 -7.87 46.53 1.62
N SER A 284 -7.23 46.99 0.54
CA SER A 284 -7.07 46.28 -0.74
C SER A 284 -6.11 45.07 -0.69
N CYS A 285 -6.46 44.01 0.06
CA CYS A 285 -5.73 42.73 0.14
C CYS A 285 -4.21 42.81 0.28
N ALA A 286 -3.71 43.87 0.92
CA ALA A 286 -2.29 43.97 1.20
C ALA A 286 -1.95 42.93 2.27
N ALA A 287 -0.82 42.24 2.13
CA ALA A 287 -0.36 41.23 3.09
C ALA A 287 -0.28 41.78 4.54
N THR A 288 -0.01 43.08 4.71
CA THR A 288 -0.03 43.78 6.02
C THR A 288 -1.40 43.84 6.70
N ASP A 289 -2.47 43.67 5.93
CA ASP A 289 -3.85 43.82 6.37
C ASP A 289 -4.56 42.46 6.50
N LEU A 290 -3.83 41.34 6.38
CA LEU A 290 -4.40 40.01 6.65
C LEU A 290 -4.87 39.97 8.11
N SER A 291 -6.15 39.63 8.32
CA SER A 291 -6.74 39.47 9.65
C SER A 291 -6.92 38.00 10.02
N GLY A 292 -7.06 37.10 9.04
CA GLY A 292 -7.27 35.69 9.29
C GLY A 292 -7.33 34.83 8.04
N VAL A 293 -7.45 33.52 8.27
CA VAL A 293 -7.65 32.52 7.22
C VAL A 293 -8.73 31.55 7.66
N THR A 294 -9.73 31.33 6.81
CA THR A 294 -10.78 30.34 7.04
C THR A 294 -10.72 29.28 5.94
N VAL A 295 -10.69 27.99 6.30
CA VAL A 295 -10.75 26.86 5.36
C VAL A 295 -11.98 26.03 5.63
N TYR A 296 -12.68 25.63 4.56
CA TYR A 296 -13.83 24.74 4.59
C TYR A 296 -13.55 23.49 3.75
N LEU A 297 -13.83 22.31 4.31
CA LEU A 297 -13.95 21.07 3.55
C LEU A 297 -15.17 21.19 2.63
N ALA A 298 -14.93 21.14 1.32
CA ALA A 298 -15.89 21.41 0.27
C ALA A 298 -16.44 20.11 -0.35
N ASP A 299 -16.84 19.17 0.51
CA ASP A 299 -17.34 17.87 0.10
C ASP A 299 -18.89 17.83 0.03
N LYS A 300 -19.59 18.95 0.19
CA LYS A 300 -21.08 19.04 0.23
C LYS A 300 -21.73 18.39 1.46
N LYS A 301 -21.01 17.59 2.28
CA LYS A 301 -21.56 16.98 3.50
C LYS A 301 -21.85 18.03 4.56
N CYS A 302 -22.71 17.65 5.51
CA CYS A 302 -23.01 18.49 6.66
C CYS A 302 -21.94 18.34 7.74
N HIS A 303 -21.26 19.44 8.06
CA HIS A 303 -20.23 19.48 9.10
C HIS A 303 -20.63 20.42 10.22
N LYS A 304 -20.42 20.04 11.48
CA LYS A 304 -20.82 20.88 12.62
C LYS A 304 -19.77 21.96 12.86
N THR A 305 -20.22 23.21 13.05
CA THR A 305 -19.38 24.31 13.55
C THR A 305 -19.54 24.54 15.05
N GLY A 306 -20.56 23.91 15.66
CA GLY A 306 -20.81 23.92 17.09
C GLY A 306 -21.98 22.98 17.45
N LYS A 307 -22.48 23.08 18.68
CA LYS A 307 -23.58 22.21 19.16
C LYS A 307 -24.90 22.37 18.39
N SER A 308 -25.13 23.54 17.82
CA SER A 308 -26.37 23.91 17.16
C SER A 308 -26.13 24.59 15.81
N ALA A 309 -24.94 24.49 15.24
CA ALA A 309 -24.63 25.14 13.98
C ALA A 309 -23.79 24.22 13.11
N SER A 310 -23.98 24.35 11.81
CA SER A 310 -23.31 23.52 10.82
C SER A 310 -23.06 24.29 9.53
N PHE A 311 -22.34 23.67 8.60
CA PHE A 311 -22.12 24.21 7.27
C PHE A 311 -22.08 23.10 6.22
N ARG A 312 -22.25 23.52 4.96
CA ARG A 312 -21.90 22.77 3.75
C ARG A 312 -21.10 23.69 2.86
N ALA A 313 -20.07 23.16 2.20
CA ALA A 313 -19.33 23.90 1.21
C ALA A 313 -19.17 23.09 -0.07
N THR A 314 -19.14 23.78 -1.21
CA THR A 314 -18.86 23.21 -2.51
C THR A 314 -17.88 24.08 -3.28
N ARG A 315 -17.08 23.44 -4.11
CA ARG A 315 -16.19 24.07 -5.07
C ARG A 315 -16.31 23.35 -6.40
N SER A 316 -16.75 24.06 -7.43
CA SER A 316 -16.78 23.51 -8.77
C SER A 316 -15.39 23.54 -9.41
N ILE A 317 -15.23 22.77 -10.49
CA ILE A 317 -13.93 22.66 -11.18
C ILE A 317 -13.50 23.96 -11.86
N ASP A 318 -14.46 24.75 -12.34
CA ASP A 318 -14.26 26.09 -12.88
C ASP A 318 -13.99 27.14 -11.80
N GLY A 319 -14.10 26.77 -10.52
CA GLY A 319 -13.70 27.58 -9.38
C GLY A 319 -14.83 28.31 -8.67
N ALA A 320 -16.09 28.17 -9.09
CA ALA A 320 -17.23 28.70 -8.33
C ALA A 320 -17.31 28.04 -6.94
N VAL A 321 -17.79 28.81 -5.96
CA VAL A 321 -17.78 28.43 -4.55
C VAL A 321 -19.14 28.70 -3.94
N THR A 322 -19.65 27.73 -3.19
CA THR A 322 -20.82 27.91 -2.34
C THR A 322 -20.47 27.53 -0.91
N ILE A 323 -20.81 28.38 0.06
CA ILE A 323 -20.68 28.09 1.49
C ILE A 323 -22.01 28.45 2.16
N LYS A 324 -22.68 27.44 2.69
CA LYS A 324 -23.96 27.57 3.39
C LYS A 324 -23.76 27.26 4.85
N THR A 325 -24.13 28.19 5.72
CA THR A 325 -24.14 27.94 7.17
C THR A 325 -25.57 27.80 7.67
N TYR A 326 -25.75 27.00 8.72
CA TYR A 326 -27.05 26.67 9.28
C TYR A 326 -27.03 26.93 10.79
N ALA A 327 -28.17 27.39 11.31
CA ALA A 327 -28.41 27.53 12.75
C ALA A 327 -28.91 26.23 13.40
N THR A 328 -28.75 25.10 12.71
CA THR A 328 -29.02 23.74 13.17
C THR A 328 -27.74 22.92 13.06
N ALA A 329 -27.66 21.79 13.77
CA ALA A 329 -26.47 20.94 13.77
C ALA A 329 -26.44 19.88 12.66
N ASP A 330 -27.55 19.70 11.94
CA ASP A 330 -27.76 18.67 10.92
C ASP A 330 -27.99 19.27 9.51
N CYS A 331 -27.69 20.57 9.36
CA CYS A 331 -27.93 21.32 8.13
C CYS A 331 -29.40 21.26 7.67
N SER A 332 -30.33 21.06 8.61
CA SER A 332 -31.76 21.16 8.36
C SER A 332 -32.26 22.60 8.55
N GLY A 333 -33.29 23.00 7.82
CA GLY A 333 -33.87 24.33 7.93
C GLY A 333 -33.22 25.36 7.02
N ASN A 334 -33.58 26.63 7.21
CA ASN A 334 -33.13 27.72 6.36
C ASN A 334 -31.67 28.07 6.62
N GLU A 335 -30.97 28.42 5.55
CA GLU A 335 -29.58 28.90 5.59
C GLU A 335 -29.49 30.19 6.41
N ALA A 336 -28.60 30.21 7.41
CA ALA A 336 -28.34 31.38 8.24
C ALA A 336 -27.50 32.42 7.48
N THR A 337 -26.51 31.95 6.72
CA THR A 337 -25.82 32.71 5.69
C THR A 337 -25.60 31.83 4.48
N ASN A 338 -25.68 32.44 3.29
CA ASN A 338 -25.38 31.78 2.03
C ASN A 338 -24.38 32.63 1.26
N VAL A 339 -23.22 32.03 1.01
CA VAL A 339 -22.22 32.52 0.09
C VAL A 339 -22.40 31.75 -1.20
N ASP A 340 -22.65 32.47 -2.29
CA ASP A 340 -22.71 31.92 -3.64
C ASP A 340 -21.88 32.83 -4.54
N TRP A 341 -20.63 32.43 -4.77
CA TRP A 341 -19.69 33.16 -5.59
C TRP A 341 -19.51 32.39 -6.89
N ASP A 342 -19.89 33.04 -7.98
CA ASP A 342 -19.59 32.55 -9.32
C ASP A 342 -18.07 32.54 -9.56
N VAL A 343 -17.68 31.97 -10.71
CA VAL A 343 -16.27 31.86 -11.11
C VAL A 343 -15.57 33.22 -11.11
N ALA A 344 -16.23 34.29 -11.58
CA ALA A 344 -15.64 35.61 -11.67
C ALA A 344 -15.29 36.16 -10.28
N LYS A 345 -16.19 36.03 -9.30
CA LYS A 345 -15.93 36.45 -7.92
C LYS A 345 -14.90 35.58 -7.22
N ALA A 346 -15.00 34.26 -7.38
CA ALA A 346 -14.15 33.31 -6.68
C ALA A 346 -12.71 33.26 -7.22
N THR A 347 -12.48 33.69 -8.47
CA THR A 347 -11.13 33.68 -9.09
C THR A 347 -10.56 35.08 -9.32
N GLY A 348 -11.39 36.13 -9.33
CA GLY A 348 -10.95 37.49 -9.62
C GLY A 348 -10.02 38.09 -8.57
N ASN A 349 -10.14 37.68 -7.30
CA ASN A 349 -9.17 37.97 -6.22
C ASN A 349 -8.76 39.46 -6.07
N THR A 350 -9.64 40.37 -6.48
CA THR A 350 -9.40 41.82 -6.47
C THR A 350 -9.66 42.47 -5.10
N CYS A 351 -10.30 41.74 -4.19
CA CYS A 351 -10.63 42.15 -2.83
C CYS A 351 -11.42 43.45 -2.68
N VAL A 352 -12.10 43.82 -3.75
CA VAL A 352 -13.03 44.94 -3.81
C VAL A 352 -14.43 44.38 -4.04
N ASP A 353 -15.43 45.04 -3.47
CA ASP A 353 -16.83 44.66 -3.71
C ASP A 353 -17.17 44.90 -5.19
N GLY A 354 -17.54 43.85 -5.94
CA GLY A 354 -17.80 43.96 -7.37
C GLY A 354 -18.14 42.65 -8.07
N ALA A 355 -18.21 42.71 -9.40
CA ALA A 355 -18.46 41.54 -10.24
C ALA A 355 -17.27 40.55 -10.22
N ASP A 356 -16.06 41.06 -10.05
CA ASP A 356 -14.80 40.29 -10.15
C ASP A 356 -14.06 40.22 -8.81
N GLY A 357 -14.75 40.40 -7.68
CA GLY A 357 -14.12 40.49 -6.37
C GLY A 357 -15.07 40.31 -5.20
N VAL A 358 -14.52 39.82 -4.10
CA VAL A 358 -15.20 39.75 -2.81
C VAL A 358 -14.56 40.79 -1.90
N ALA A 359 -15.36 41.66 -1.29
CA ALA A 359 -14.86 42.68 -0.39
C ALA A 359 -13.97 42.08 0.71
N ASP A 360 -12.74 42.60 0.83
CA ASP A 360 -11.79 42.26 1.89
C ASP A 360 -11.46 40.76 2.02
N THR A 361 -11.72 39.96 0.97
CA THR A 361 -11.53 38.51 0.98
C THR A 361 -10.89 38.04 -0.33
N LEU A 362 -9.81 37.26 -0.22
CA LEU A 362 -9.26 36.49 -1.33
C LEU A 362 -9.78 35.05 -1.24
N VAL A 363 -10.31 34.54 -2.35
CA VAL A 363 -10.92 33.20 -2.40
C VAL A 363 -10.02 32.27 -3.20
N GLY A 364 -9.90 31.04 -2.72
CA GLY A 364 -9.45 29.97 -3.57
C GLY A 364 -9.85 28.61 -3.04
N GLY A 365 -9.25 27.57 -3.61
CA GLY A 365 -9.50 26.22 -3.17
C GLY A 365 -8.70 25.21 -3.96
N TRP A 366 -8.74 23.96 -3.51
CA TRP A 366 -8.13 22.83 -4.19
C TRP A 366 -9.19 21.78 -4.47
N SER A 367 -9.01 21.07 -5.60
CA SER A 367 -9.91 20.04 -6.09
C SER A 367 -11.36 20.51 -6.30
N ALA A 368 -12.16 19.68 -6.96
CA ALA A 368 -13.59 19.91 -7.11
C ALA A 368 -14.35 19.03 -6.11
N THR A 369 -15.51 19.47 -5.66
CA THR A 369 -16.43 18.66 -4.86
C THR A 369 -16.74 17.35 -5.61
N PRO A 370 -16.63 16.18 -4.97
CA PRO A 370 -16.94 14.90 -5.59
C PRO A 370 -18.41 14.82 -5.99
N LEU A 371 -18.71 14.05 -7.02
CA LEU A 371 -20.07 13.61 -7.28
C LEU A 371 -20.42 12.47 -6.33
N TYR A 372 -21.62 12.51 -5.78
CA TYR A 372 -22.18 11.44 -4.96
C TYR A 372 -22.99 10.52 -5.84
N LEU A 373 -22.76 9.22 -5.67
CA LEU A 373 -23.27 8.19 -6.56
C LEU A 373 -24.18 7.25 -5.78
N GLU A 374 -25.38 7.03 -6.31
CA GLU A 374 -26.20 5.88 -5.99
C GLU A 374 -25.87 4.77 -7.00
N LEU A 375 -25.43 3.61 -6.50
CA LEU A 375 -25.08 2.46 -7.31
C LEU A 375 -26.21 1.41 -7.23
N ALA A 376 -26.81 1.09 -8.37
CA ALA A 376 -27.70 -0.06 -8.52
C ALA A 376 -26.86 -1.32 -8.77
N ALA A 377 -26.64 -2.11 -7.71
CA ALA A 377 -25.93 -3.38 -7.79
C ALA A 377 -26.89 -4.52 -8.19
N THR A 378 -26.55 -5.25 -9.24
CA THR A 378 -27.35 -6.34 -9.82
C THR A 378 -26.74 -7.70 -9.53
N PHE A 379 -27.56 -8.70 -9.21
CA PHE A 379 -27.16 -10.06 -8.84
C PHE A 379 -27.93 -11.11 -9.65
N SER A 380 -27.26 -12.22 -9.99
CA SER A 380 -27.82 -13.31 -10.83
C SER A 380 -28.60 -14.38 -10.06
N LYS A 381 -28.56 -14.40 -8.72
CA LYS A 381 -29.23 -15.42 -7.88
C LYS A 381 -29.95 -14.80 -6.69
N ASN A 382 -31.00 -15.49 -6.24
CA ASN A 382 -31.80 -15.16 -5.07
C ASN A 382 -31.12 -15.66 -3.78
N THR A 383 -30.27 -14.85 -3.16
CA THR A 383 -30.10 -14.99 -1.72
C THR A 383 -30.97 -13.92 -1.09
N ASP A 384 -31.93 -14.32 -0.24
CA ASP A 384 -32.78 -13.40 0.54
C ASP A 384 -31.96 -12.39 1.38
N GLU A 385 -30.65 -12.60 1.44
CA GLU A 385 -29.67 -11.66 1.93
C GLU A 385 -28.62 -11.42 0.84
N CYS A 386 -28.71 -10.35 0.06
CA CYS A 386 -27.58 -9.79 -0.71
C CYS A 386 -26.49 -9.22 0.22
N THR A 387 -26.17 -9.97 1.26
CA THR A 387 -25.06 -9.86 2.18
C THR A 387 -24.02 -10.90 1.79
N SER A 388 -22.80 -10.69 2.30
CA SER A 388 -21.63 -11.47 1.95
C SER A 388 -21.88 -12.99 2.00
N PRO A 389 -21.48 -13.76 0.98
CA PRO A 389 -20.67 -13.36 -0.17
C PRO A 389 -21.49 -13.32 -1.47
N GLY A 390 -22.58 -12.52 -1.52
CA GLY A 390 -23.19 -12.17 -2.80
C GLY A 390 -22.33 -11.13 -3.53
N ILE A 391 -21.55 -11.54 -4.53
CA ILE A 391 -20.80 -10.62 -5.40
C ILE A 391 -21.73 -10.17 -6.53
N PRO A 392 -21.92 -8.85 -6.77
CA PRO A 392 -22.75 -8.37 -7.86
C PRO A 392 -22.10 -8.68 -9.20
N ILE A 393 -22.92 -8.77 -10.24
CA ILE A 393 -22.45 -8.93 -11.63
C ILE A 393 -22.29 -7.56 -12.31
N LEU A 394 -23.12 -6.58 -11.95
CA LEU A 394 -23.14 -5.25 -12.58
C LEU A 394 -23.43 -4.19 -11.53
N LEU A 395 -22.76 -3.04 -11.62
CA LEU A 395 -23.14 -1.82 -10.89
C LEU A 395 -23.36 -0.69 -11.89
N GLU A 396 -24.49 0.00 -11.76
CA GLU A 396 -24.80 1.19 -12.55
C GLU A 396 -24.98 2.39 -11.62
N SER A 397 -24.31 3.50 -11.92
CA SER A 397 -24.35 4.69 -11.08
C SER A 397 -25.37 5.71 -11.57
N THR A 398 -25.98 6.41 -10.64
CA THR A 398 -26.66 7.70 -10.89
C THR A 398 -26.11 8.75 -9.94
N THR A 399 -26.00 9.99 -10.41
CA THR A 399 -25.59 11.11 -9.55
C THR A 399 -26.75 11.52 -8.67
N VAL A 400 -26.48 11.69 -7.38
CA VAL A 400 -27.48 12.07 -6.37
C VAL A 400 -26.96 13.15 -5.45
N GLU A 401 -27.86 13.79 -4.71
CA GLU A 401 -27.48 14.66 -3.61
C GLU A 401 -26.79 13.85 -2.49
N VAL A 402 -25.81 14.46 -1.82
CA VAL A 402 -24.93 13.78 -0.84
C VAL A 402 -25.65 12.98 0.25
N ASP A 403 -26.83 13.42 0.69
CA ASP A 403 -27.63 12.75 1.73
C ASP A 403 -28.85 12.00 1.16
N ALA A 404 -29.02 11.98 -0.16
CA ALA A 404 -30.12 11.30 -0.80
C ALA A 404 -29.88 9.79 -0.90
N CYS A 405 -28.63 9.36 -1.15
CA CYS A 405 -28.31 7.95 -1.27
C CYS A 405 -28.54 7.22 0.06
N LYS A 406 -29.31 6.13 0.01
CA LYS A 406 -29.54 5.25 1.16
C LYS A 406 -29.30 3.81 0.77
N VAL A 407 -28.31 3.20 1.41
CA VAL A 407 -28.01 1.77 1.23
C VAL A 407 -29.25 0.96 1.61
N SER A 408 -29.74 0.16 0.67
CA SER A 408 -30.87 -0.73 0.92
C SER A 408 -30.43 -1.90 1.81
N GLY A 409 -31.29 -2.26 2.77
CA GLY A 409 -31.00 -3.33 3.74
C GLY A 409 -31.22 -4.75 3.23
N SER A 410 -31.90 -4.92 2.08
CA SER A 410 -32.19 -6.20 1.46
C SER A 410 -32.29 -6.04 -0.06
N CYS A 411 -32.23 -7.15 -0.79
CA CYS A 411 -32.41 -7.14 -2.25
C CYS A 411 -33.87 -7.06 -2.64
N THR A 412 -34.15 -6.41 -3.77
CA THR A 412 -35.48 -6.39 -4.39
C THR A 412 -35.43 -7.20 -5.69
N ALA A 413 -36.47 -7.99 -5.95
CA ALA A 413 -36.59 -8.73 -7.21
C ALA A 413 -36.84 -7.75 -8.38
N ALA A 414 -36.08 -7.91 -9.45
CA ALA A 414 -36.18 -7.15 -10.69
C ALA A 414 -36.18 -8.13 -11.88
N GLY A 415 -37.38 -8.57 -12.30
CA GLY A 415 -37.51 -9.64 -13.29
C GLY A 415 -36.91 -10.96 -12.77
N SER A 416 -35.96 -11.55 -13.49
CA SER A 416 -35.22 -12.73 -13.04
C SER A 416 -33.95 -12.41 -12.23
N LEU A 417 -33.70 -11.13 -11.94
CA LEU A 417 -32.49 -10.64 -11.26
C LEU A 417 -32.88 -10.04 -9.90
N PHE A 418 -31.86 -9.71 -9.12
CA PHE A 418 -32.02 -9.03 -7.83
C PHE A 418 -31.18 -7.76 -7.83
N THR A 419 -31.72 -6.69 -7.24
CA THR A 419 -31.02 -5.41 -7.17
C THR A 419 -30.92 -4.89 -5.74
N ARG A 420 -29.83 -4.18 -5.46
CA ARG A 420 -29.57 -3.50 -4.19
C ARG A 420 -28.95 -2.14 -4.45
N THR A 421 -29.42 -1.13 -3.72
CA THR A 421 -28.79 0.20 -3.70
C THR A 421 -27.57 0.22 -2.78
N LEU A 422 -26.43 0.65 -3.31
CA LEU A 422 -25.20 1.00 -2.60
C LEU A 422 -24.88 2.49 -2.81
N CYS A 423 -24.00 3.05 -1.99
CA CYS A 423 -23.62 4.47 -2.07
C CYS A 423 -22.11 4.59 -2.23
N SER A 424 -21.68 5.47 -3.14
CA SER A 424 -20.28 5.74 -3.43
C SER A 424 -20.08 7.21 -3.84
N SER A 425 -18.90 7.56 -4.34
CA SER A 425 -18.59 8.87 -4.91
C SER A 425 -17.58 8.74 -6.05
N SER A 426 -17.51 9.74 -6.92
CA SER A 426 -16.56 9.75 -8.05
C SER A 426 -15.08 9.71 -7.62
N VAL A 427 -14.76 9.98 -6.35
CA VAL A 427 -13.39 9.91 -5.84
C VAL A 427 -13.06 8.52 -5.27
N ASN A 428 -14.05 7.82 -4.71
CA ASN A 428 -13.84 6.53 -4.04
C ASN A 428 -14.29 5.33 -4.88
N ILE A 429 -14.83 5.56 -6.09
CA ILE A 429 -15.51 4.52 -6.88
C ILE A 429 -14.62 3.30 -7.15
N GLN A 430 -13.31 3.49 -7.35
CA GLN A 430 -12.38 2.41 -7.57
C GLN A 430 -12.15 1.55 -6.31
N ASP A 431 -11.97 2.20 -5.17
CA ASP A 431 -11.75 1.53 -3.89
C ASP A 431 -13.02 0.83 -3.41
N ASP A 432 -14.17 1.49 -3.57
CA ASP A 432 -15.49 0.93 -3.27
C ASP A 432 -15.75 -0.30 -4.15
N ALA A 433 -15.45 -0.23 -5.46
CA ALA A 433 -15.55 -1.38 -6.36
C ALA A 433 -14.61 -2.51 -5.92
N ALA A 434 -13.35 -2.22 -5.58
CA ALA A 434 -12.41 -3.21 -5.09
C ALA A 434 -12.90 -3.89 -3.80
N ALA A 435 -13.52 -3.13 -2.89
CA ALA A 435 -14.12 -3.68 -1.69
C ALA A 435 -15.36 -4.55 -1.98
N ILE A 436 -16.19 -4.14 -2.95
CA ILE A 436 -17.43 -4.86 -3.34
C ILE A 436 -17.10 -6.19 -4.04
N PHE A 437 -16.18 -6.18 -5.00
CA PHE A 437 -15.79 -7.36 -5.78
C PHE A 437 -14.74 -8.24 -5.07
N GLY A 438 -14.03 -7.68 -4.08
CA GLY A 438 -13.01 -8.38 -3.32
C GLY A 438 -11.87 -8.86 -4.21
N ARG A 439 -11.74 -10.18 -4.36
CA ARG A 439 -10.70 -10.80 -5.22
C ARG A 439 -11.12 -10.91 -6.68
N MET A 440 -12.39 -10.64 -6.99
CA MET A 440 -12.88 -10.77 -8.35
C MET A 440 -12.45 -9.58 -9.20
N PRO A 441 -12.09 -9.81 -10.47
CA PRO A 441 -11.76 -8.75 -11.41
C PRO A 441 -13.00 -7.94 -11.78
N PHE A 442 -12.79 -6.65 -12.03
CA PHE A 442 -13.85 -5.75 -12.47
C PHE A 442 -13.31 -4.67 -13.40
N VAL A 443 -14.19 -4.16 -14.27
CA VAL A 443 -13.90 -3.04 -15.18
C VAL A 443 -14.90 -1.93 -14.93
N ILE A 444 -14.41 -0.73 -14.66
CA ILE A 444 -15.14 0.52 -14.50
C ILE A 444 -15.13 1.26 -15.84
N VAL A 445 -16.31 1.67 -16.28
CA VAL A 445 -16.53 2.50 -17.45
C VAL A 445 -17.25 3.77 -17.01
N GLU A 446 -16.55 4.89 -17.01
CA GLU A 446 -17.17 6.20 -16.87
C GLU A 446 -17.52 6.74 -18.24
N ALA A 447 -18.79 7.08 -18.44
CA ALA A 447 -19.30 7.70 -19.65
C ALA A 447 -19.53 9.20 -19.43
N PHE A 448 -19.10 10.01 -20.38
CA PHE A 448 -19.25 11.47 -20.38
C PHE A 448 -20.24 11.91 -21.45
N HIS A 449 -20.81 13.10 -21.28
CA HIS A 449 -21.69 13.69 -22.29
C HIS A 449 -20.96 13.84 -23.63
N PRO A 450 -21.57 13.47 -24.77
CA PRO A 450 -20.89 13.45 -26.05
C PRO A 450 -20.27 14.80 -26.45
N GLY A 451 -19.00 14.78 -26.87
CA GLY A 451 -18.27 15.96 -27.34
C GLY A 451 -17.88 16.94 -26.23
N LYS A 452 -17.92 16.51 -24.97
CA LYS A 452 -17.48 17.26 -23.79
C LYS A 452 -16.14 16.74 -23.29
N SER A 453 -15.46 17.51 -22.43
CA SER A 453 -14.22 17.06 -21.80
C SER A 453 -14.51 15.99 -20.73
N CYS A 454 -13.50 15.19 -20.34
CA CYS A 454 -13.59 14.21 -19.24
C CYS A 454 -13.55 14.93 -17.87
N ALA A 455 -14.33 16.00 -17.73
CA ALA A 455 -14.45 16.73 -16.49
C ALA A 455 -15.51 16.05 -15.63
N PRO A 456 -15.36 16.00 -14.30
CA PRO A 456 -16.38 15.46 -13.41
C PRO A 456 -17.78 16.08 -13.63
N ALA A 457 -17.84 17.36 -14.02
CA ALA A 457 -19.11 18.05 -14.31
C ALA A 457 -19.86 17.50 -15.53
N GLU A 458 -19.18 16.79 -16.43
CA GLU A 458 -19.73 16.24 -17.67
C GLU A 458 -19.91 14.72 -17.59
N LEU A 459 -19.63 14.11 -16.42
CA LEU A 459 -19.86 12.69 -16.16
C LEU A 459 -21.38 12.40 -16.24
N ASP A 460 -21.76 11.51 -17.15
CA ASP A 460 -23.14 11.06 -17.33
C ASP A 460 -23.46 9.90 -16.39
N ASN A 461 -22.70 8.81 -16.51
CA ASN A 461 -22.86 7.63 -15.66
C ASN A 461 -21.55 6.85 -15.53
N ILE A 462 -21.52 5.94 -14.55
CA ILE A 462 -20.47 4.94 -14.35
C ILE A 462 -21.13 3.57 -14.37
N THR A 463 -20.59 2.67 -15.18
CA THR A 463 -20.97 1.25 -15.19
C THR A 463 -19.78 0.40 -14.78
N ILE A 464 -19.99 -0.56 -13.88
CA ILE A 464 -18.93 -1.45 -13.40
C ILE A 464 -19.33 -2.90 -13.66
N TYR A 465 -18.51 -3.61 -14.42
CA TYR A 465 -18.74 -4.98 -14.87
C TYR A 465 -17.88 -5.97 -14.08
N LEU A 466 -18.45 -7.07 -13.61
CA LEU A 466 -17.68 -8.24 -13.18
C LEU A 466 -16.94 -8.83 -14.40
N ALA A 467 -15.61 -8.84 -14.35
CA ALA A 467 -14.74 -9.19 -15.48
C ALA A 467 -14.17 -10.60 -15.36
N ASP A 468 -15.00 -11.58 -15.00
CA ASP A 468 -14.61 -12.97 -14.84
C ASP A 468 -14.62 -13.76 -16.16
N GLY A 469 -14.93 -13.14 -17.29
CA GLY A 469 -15.02 -13.80 -18.59
C GLY A 469 -16.21 -14.75 -18.76
N ARG A 470 -17.19 -14.72 -17.84
CA ARG A 470 -18.46 -15.45 -17.96
C ARG A 470 -19.53 -14.57 -18.60
N CYS A 471 -20.55 -15.25 -19.14
CA CYS A 471 -21.78 -14.59 -19.58
C CYS A 471 -22.63 -14.23 -18.36
N HIS A 472 -22.94 -12.95 -18.22
CA HIS A 472 -23.79 -12.42 -17.15
C HIS A 472 -25.06 -11.81 -17.74
N LYS A 473 -26.21 -12.30 -17.29
CA LYS A 473 -27.52 -11.77 -17.67
C LYS A 473 -27.78 -10.43 -16.97
N THR A 474 -28.04 -9.37 -17.74
CA THR A 474 -28.35 -8.01 -17.21
C THR A 474 -29.83 -7.67 -17.29
N GLY A 475 -30.60 -8.46 -18.04
CA GLY A 475 -32.05 -8.34 -18.14
C GLY A 475 -32.62 -9.57 -18.86
N ASP A 476 -33.94 -9.64 -19.02
CA ASP A 476 -34.60 -10.80 -19.64
C ASP A 476 -34.19 -11.08 -21.09
N SER A 477 -33.60 -10.08 -21.74
CA SER A 477 -33.13 -10.16 -23.13
C SER A 477 -31.75 -9.54 -23.33
N THR A 478 -30.96 -9.34 -22.28
CA THR A 478 -29.63 -8.71 -22.42
C THR A 478 -28.61 -9.40 -21.53
N SER A 479 -27.36 -9.42 -21.98
CA SER A 479 -26.24 -10.00 -21.25
C SER A 479 -24.92 -9.35 -21.65
N TYR A 480 -23.86 -9.63 -20.90
CA TYR A 480 -22.52 -9.19 -21.25
C TYR A 480 -21.47 -10.26 -20.88
N VAL A 481 -20.30 -10.13 -21.51
CA VAL A 481 -19.05 -10.79 -21.11
C VAL A 481 -18.01 -9.68 -20.94
N ALA A 482 -17.25 -9.72 -19.85
CA ALA A 482 -16.12 -8.81 -19.65
C ALA A 482 -14.86 -9.58 -19.24
N THR A 483 -13.71 -9.19 -19.80
CA THR A 483 -12.40 -9.76 -19.46
C THR A 483 -11.40 -8.65 -19.18
N ARG A 484 -10.44 -8.97 -18.30
CA ARG A 484 -9.30 -8.12 -17.94
C ARG A 484 -8.02 -8.93 -18.00
N THR A 485 -7.12 -8.59 -18.92
CA THR A 485 -5.90 -9.36 -19.19
C THR A 485 -4.67 -8.55 -18.80
N LYS A 486 -3.73 -9.15 -18.05
CA LYS A 486 -2.50 -8.47 -17.65
C LYS A 486 -1.63 -8.16 -18.88
N GLY A 487 -1.54 -6.88 -19.24
CA GLY A 487 -0.49 -6.38 -20.09
C GLY A 487 0.84 -6.31 -19.37
N LEU A 488 1.71 -7.29 -19.63
CA LEU A 488 3.12 -6.93 -19.79
C LEU A 488 3.19 -5.89 -20.92
N LEU A 489 4.18 -5.00 -20.88
CA LEU A 489 4.44 -3.87 -21.78
C LEU A 489 4.65 -4.23 -23.28
N LEU A 490 3.97 -5.24 -23.79
CA LEU A 490 3.91 -5.68 -25.17
C LEU A 490 2.50 -5.38 -25.74
N PRO A 491 2.39 -4.96 -27.01
CA PRO A 491 1.09 -4.68 -27.62
C PRO A 491 0.25 -5.96 -27.69
N GLY A 492 -0.92 -5.96 -27.03
CA GLY A 492 -1.88 -7.08 -27.04
C GLY A 492 -2.48 -7.48 -25.69
N SER A 493 -2.46 -6.62 -24.66
CA SER A 493 -3.36 -6.82 -23.51
C SER A 493 -4.71 -6.21 -23.82
N ASP A 494 -5.65 -7.10 -24.11
CA ASP A 494 -7.00 -6.73 -24.50
C ASP A 494 -7.92 -7.00 -23.31
N ASP A 495 -8.34 -5.92 -22.64
CA ASP A 495 -9.55 -5.96 -21.83
C ASP A 495 -10.72 -5.85 -22.81
N THR A 496 -11.78 -6.58 -22.56
CA THR A 496 -12.96 -6.56 -23.45
C THR A 496 -14.21 -6.41 -22.63
N ILE A 497 -15.15 -5.64 -23.17
CA ILE A 497 -16.55 -5.66 -22.73
C ILE A 497 -17.38 -5.90 -23.98
N THR A 498 -18.10 -7.01 -24.00
CA THR A 498 -19.02 -7.36 -25.06
C THR A 498 -20.43 -7.42 -24.50
N THR A 499 -21.34 -6.61 -25.03
CA THR A 499 -22.77 -6.65 -24.66
C THR A 499 -23.58 -7.35 -25.75
N TYR A 500 -24.65 -8.04 -25.34
CA TYR A 500 -25.49 -8.86 -26.21
C TYR A 500 -26.96 -8.50 -26.07
N THR A 501 -27.67 -8.61 -27.18
CA THR A 501 -29.14 -8.44 -27.29
C THR A 501 -29.95 -9.68 -26.91
N ASP A 502 -29.31 -10.66 -26.26
CA ASP A 502 -29.96 -11.82 -25.67
C ASP A 502 -29.45 -12.08 -24.24
N ALA A 503 -30.04 -13.03 -23.52
CA ALA A 503 -29.69 -13.31 -22.13
C ALA A 503 -28.59 -14.39 -21.96
N VAL A 504 -28.01 -14.89 -23.05
CA VAL A 504 -27.12 -16.07 -23.05
C VAL A 504 -25.82 -15.86 -23.82
N CYS A 505 -25.50 -14.61 -24.18
CA CYS A 505 -24.29 -14.21 -24.90
C CYS A 505 -24.07 -14.96 -26.21
N THR A 506 -25.12 -15.06 -27.05
CA THR A 506 -24.97 -15.71 -28.36
C THR A 506 -24.07 -14.84 -29.27
N PRO A 507 -22.99 -15.39 -29.87
CA PRO A 507 -22.07 -14.60 -30.69
C PRO A 507 -22.74 -13.79 -31.81
N ASP A 508 -23.74 -14.35 -32.49
CA ASP A 508 -24.49 -13.66 -33.56
C ASP A 508 -25.45 -12.55 -33.06
N LYS A 509 -25.46 -12.26 -31.75
CA LYS A 509 -26.33 -11.29 -31.06
C LYS A 509 -25.56 -10.17 -30.35
N GLU A 510 -24.27 -10.06 -30.62
CA GLU A 510 -23.41 -9.00 -30.15
C GLU A 510 -23.90 -7.61 -30.59
N GLU A 511 -23.98 -6.69 -29.63
CA GLU A 511 -24.42 -5.31 -29.84
C GLU A 511 -23.25 -4.33 -29.86
N LEU A 512 -22.28 -4.54 -28.97
CA LEU A 512 -21.14 -3.66 -28.79
C LEU A 512 -19.95 -4.47 -28.26
N GLU A 513 -18.84 -4.40 -28.98
CA GLU A 513 -17.52 -4.84 -28.53
C GLU A 513 -16.68 -3.61 -28.18
N LEU A 514 -16.18 -3.54 -26.95
CA LEU A 514 -15.21 -2.53 -26.52
C LEU A 514 -13.86 -3.20 -26.29
N PRO A 515 -12.99 -3.29 -27.32
CA PRO A 515 -11.61 -3.67 -27.14
C PRO A 515 -10.86 -2.51 -26.47
N ILE A 516 -10.23 -2.81 -25.33
CA ILE A 516 -9.46 -1.86 -24.54
C ILE A 516 -8.02 -2.38 -24.53
N THR A 517 -7.17 -1.72 -25.31
CA THR A 517 -5.73 -2.00 -25.28
C THR A 517 -5.11 -1.36 -24.03
N ALA A 518 -3.98 -1.88 -23.54
CA ALA A 518 -3.21 -1.22 -22.45
C ALA A 518 -2.87 0.25 -22.74
N ARG A 519 -2.82 0.64 -24.02
CA ARG A 519 -2.59 2.02 -24.43
C ARG A 519 -3.82 2.92 -24.19
N GLN A 520 -5.02 2.34 -24.28
CA GLN A 520 -6.29 3.02 -24.02
C GLN A 520 -6.61 3.11 -22.52
N GLU A 521 -6.20 2.14 -21.68
CA GLU A 521 -6.32 2.25 -20.21
C GLU A 521 -5.50 3.43 -19.62
N GLY A 522 -4.44 3.87 -20.31
CA GLY A 522 -3.54 4.94 -19.84
C GLY A 522 -3.77 6.33 -20.46
N GLU A 523 -4.45 6.42 -21.61
CA GLU A 523 -4.63 7.67 -22.37
C GLU A 523 -6.11 7.92 -22.71
N ASN A 524 -6.80 8.43 -21.70
CA ASN A 524 -8.22 8.81 -21.69
C ASN A 524 -8.51 9.90 -22.73
N SER A 525 -9.63 9.79 -23.46
CA SER A 525 -9.97 10.79 -24.47
C SER A 525 -11.44 11.19 -24.48
N CYS A 526 -11.71 12.38 -23.96
CA CYS A 526 -12.93 13.11 -24.26
C CYS A 526 -12.60 14.37 -25.09
N GLY A 527 -11.66 14.23 -26.03
CA GLY A 527 -11.30 15.27 -26.98
C GLY A 527 -11.30 14.71 -28.40
N GLU A 528 -11.81 15.48 -29.36
CA GLU A 528 -11.93 15.12 -30.78
C GLU A 528 -10.58 14.74 -31.45
N TYR A 529 -9.45 14.96 -30.78
CA TYR A 529 -8.09 14.81 -31.34
C TYR A 529 -7.17 13.84 -30.60
N SER A 530 -7.63 12.99 -29.67
CA SER A 530 -6.75 11.91 -29.20
C SER A 530 -6.81 10.73 -30.17
N TRP A 531 -5.65 10.35 -30.68
CA TRP A 531 -5.48 9.28 -31.65
C TRP A 531 -5.40 7.90 -30.96
N THR A 532 -5.72 7.80 -29.66
CA THR A 532 -5.38 6.66 -28.81
C THR A 532 -6.40 6.28 -27.72
N GLY A 533 -7.47 7.04 -27.46
CA GLY A 533 -8.48 6.75 -26.42
C GLY A 533 -9.88 6.40 -26.97
N ILE A 534 -10.79 5.91 -26.10
CA ILE A 534 -12.20 5.68 -26.46
C ILE A 534 -12.97 6.98 -26.24
N LEU A 535 -13.59 7.51 -27.30
CA LEU A 535 -14.30 8.79 -27.26
C LEU A 535 -15.37 8.80 -26.16
N ASP A 536 -15.39 9.88 -25.38
CA ASP A 536 -16.35 10.16 -24.31
C ASP A 536 -16.37 9.11 -23.18
N LYS A 537 -15.32 8.29 -23.05
CA LYS A 537 -15.23 7.25 -22.00
C LYS A 537 -13.88 7.24 -21.30
N LEU A 538 -13.92 6.94 -20.00
CA LEU A 538 -12.77 6.57 -19.19
C LEU A 538 -12.95 5.12 -18.73
N ILE A 539 -11.95 4.27 -18.96
CA ILE A 539 -12.02 2.84 -18.63
C ILE A 539 -10.80 2.41 -17.83
N TYR A 540 -11.03 1.75 -16.71
CA TYR A 540 -10.00 1.24 -15.79
C TYR A 540 -10.59 0.13 -14.92
N GLY A 541 -9.80 -0.53 -14.08
CA GLY A 541 -10.33 -1.62 -13.25
C GLY A 541 -9.38 -2.19 -12.22
N GLY A 542 -9.82 -3.26 -11.57
CA GLY A 542 -9.06 -4.03 -10.57
C GLY A 542 -9.05 -5.52 -10.90
N GLY A 543 -8.00 -6.23 -10.49
CA GLY A 543 -7.85 -7.67 -10.70
C GLY A 543 -7.59 -8.07 -12.17
N TYR A 544 -7.52 -9.39 -12.41
CA TYR A 544 -7.40 -10.01 -13.74
C TYR A 544 -8.37 -11.19 -13.86
N THR A 545 -8.88 -11.42 -15.07
CA THR A 545 -9.75 -12.56 -15.37
C THR A 545 -9.02 -13.87 -15.02
N PRO A 546 -9.60 -14.72 -14.15
CA PRO A 546 -8.98 -16.00 -13.85
C PRO A 546 -9.09 -16.93 -15.05
N LEU A 547 -8.12 -17.84 -15.18
CA LEU A 547 -8.21 -18.96 -16.11
C LEU A 547 -9.10 -20.03 -15.48
N TYR A 548 -9.92 -20.68 -16.30
CA TYR A 548 -10.76 -21.79 -15.87
C TYR A 548 -10.00 -23.10 -15.94
N LEU A 549 -10.16 -23.92 -14.89
CA LEU A 549 -9.37 -25.11 -14.69
C LEU A 549 -10.28 -26.34 -14.64
N GLN A 550 -9.88 -27.38 -15.36
CA GLN A 550 -10.44 -28.71 -15.25
C GLN A 550 -9.37 -29.65 -14.71
N SER A 551 -9.62 -30.22 -13.54
CA SER A 551 -8.75 -31.20 -12.90
C SER A 551 -9.31 -32.61 -13.07
N THR A 552 -8.48 -33.50 -13.63
CA THR A 552 -8.72 -34.94 -13.55
C THR A 552 -8.18 -35.42 -12.21
N ALA A 553 -9.07 -35.80 -11.31
CA ALA A 553 -8.75 -36.29 -9.98
C ALA A 553 -8.64 -37.82 -10.00
N THR A 554 -7.56 -38.37 -9.44
CA THR A 554 -7.33 -39.81 -9.34
C THR A 554 -7.43 -40.27 -7.89
N PHE A 555 -8.06 -41.42 -7.67
CA PHE A 555 -8.34 -42.01 -6.35
C PHE A 555 -7.97 -43.49 -6.32
N GLU A 556 -7.57 -43.99 -5.15
CA GLU A 556 -7.29 -45.42 -4.93
C GLU A 556 -8.56 -46.23 -4.62
N SER A 557 -9.66 -45.56 -4.25
CA SER A 557 -10.95 -46.19 -3.94
C SER A 557 -12.11 -45.32 -4.41
N GLY A 558 -13.19 -45.95 -4.88
CA GLY A 558 -14.44 -45.26 -5.26
C GLY A 558 -15.42 -45.01 -4.11
N ASP A 559 -15.05 -45.34 -2.87
CA ASP A 559 -15.90 -45.14 -1.71
C ASP A 559 -16.06 -43.63 -1.38
N ASN A 560 -17.20 -43.23 -0.79
CA ASN A 560 -17.52 -41.86 -0.33
C ASN A 560 -17.63 -40.76 -1.41
N HIS A 561 -18.11 -41.04 -2.61
CA HIS A 561 -18.27 -40.03 -3.69
C HIS A 561 -16.96 -39.29 -4.01
N CYS A 562 -15.82 -40.00 -3.91
CA CYS A 562 -14.55 -39.56 -4.53
C CYS A 562 -13.99 -38.30 -3.88
N VAL A 563 -13.87 -38.40 -2.57
CA VAL A 563 -13.26 -37.40 -1.69
C VAL A 563 -11.81 -37.83 -1.38
N SER A 564 -10.89 -36.88 -1.23
CA SER A 564 -9.45 -37.11 -0.99
C SER A 564 -8.71 -37.77 -2.16
N PRO A 565 -8.49 -37.06 -3.28
CA PRO A 565 -7.69 -37.59 -4.38
C PRO A 565 -6.23 -37.81 -3.96
N ILE A 566 -5.56 -38.73 -4.64
CA ILE A 566 -4.10 -38.90 -4.52
C ILE A 566 -3.34 -38.00 -5.50
N TYR A 567 -4.00 -37.63 -6.61
CA TYR A 567 -3.39 -36.88 -7.69
C TYR A 567 -4.41 -36.02 -8.43
N LEU A 568 -4.02 -34.79 -8.78
CA LEU A 568 -4.77 -33.93 -9.70
C LEU A 568 -3.91 -33.60 -10.92
N ASP A 569 -4.43 -33.89 -12.12
CA ASP A 569 -3.89 -33.39 -13.39
C ASP A 569 -4.82 -32.31 -13.95
N THR A 570 -4.38 -31.06 -13.87
CA THR A 570 -5.20 -29.89 -14.15
C THR A 570 -4.75 -29.18 -15.40
N THR A 571 -5.70 -28.86 -16.26
CA THR A 571 -5.47 -28.13 -17.51
C THR A 571 -6.32 -26.87 -17.57
N VAL A 572 -5.86 -25.88 -18.34
CA VAL A 572 -6.64 -24.67 -18.64
C VAL A 572 -7.68 -25.01 -19.70
N VAL A 573 -8.93 -24.66 -19.43
CA VAL A 573 -10.07 -24.87 -20.32
C VAL A 573 -10.82 -23.56 -20.58
N GLY A 574 -11.67 -23.54 -21.61
CA GLY A 574 -12.55 -22.40 -21.87
C GLY A 574 -13.61 -22.22 -20.77
N THR A 575 -14.19 -21.03 -20.70
CA THR A 575 -15.28 -20.71 -19.77
C THR A 575 -16.45 -21.69 -19.97
N ASN A 576 -16.95 -22.29 -18.88
CA ASN A 576 -18.02 -23.30 -18.85
C ASN A 576 -17.71 -24.65 -19.52
N ALA A 577 -16.46 -24.93 -19.91
CA ALA A 577 -16.10 -26.22 -20.48
C ALA A 577 -16.01 -27.35 -19.44
N CYS A 578 -15.89 -27.01 -18.15
CA CYS A 578 -15.76 -27.98 -17.07
C CYS A 578 -17.11 -28.32 -16.42
N THR A 579 -17.41 -29.61 -16.27
CA THR A 579 -18.54 -30.13 -15.48
C THR A 579 -17.99 -31.08 -14.43
N ALA A 580 -18.21 -30.77 -13.15
CA ALA A 580 -17.72 -31.60 -12.05
C ALA A 580 -18.48 -32.93 -12.02
N SER A 581 -17.77 -34.02 -11.73
CA SER A 581 -18.40 -35.34 -11.59
C SER A 581 -19.03 -35.47 -10.20
N GLU A 582 -20.24 -36.02 -10.11
CA GLU A 582 -20.87 -36.36 -8.82
C GLU A 582 -20.25 -37.64 -8.22
N ASP A 583 -19.86 -38.58 -9.10
CA ASP A 583 -19.20 -39.84 -8.75
C ASP A 583 -17.97 -40.06 -9.64
N CYS A 584 -17.02 -40.87 -9.16
CA CYS A 584 -15.83 -41.28 -9.90
C CYS A 584 -16.06 -42.62 -10.59
N THR A 585 -15.41 -42.77 -11.73
CA THR A 585 -15.53 -43.94 -12.59
C THR A 585 -14.30 -44.82 -12.43
N ALA A 586 -14.49 -46.13 -12.40
CA ALA A 586 -13.37 -47.08 -12.38
C ALA A 586 -12.51 -46.94 -13.66
N ALA A 587 -11.20 -46.86 -13.46
CA ALA A 587 -10.18 -46.69 -14.48
C ALA A 587 -9.01 -47.65 -14.20
N GLY A 588 -9.20 -48.92 -14.57
CA GLY A 588 -8.27 -50.00 -14.19
C GLY A 588 -8.41 -50.32 -12.70
N ASP A 589 -7.29 -50.31 -11.97
CA ASP A 589 -7.25 -50.52 -10.51
C ASP A 589 -7.50 -49.22 -9.71
N LEU A 590 -7.68 -48.09 -10.39
CA LEU A 590 -7.91 -46.76 -9.81
C LEU A 590 -9.30 -46.24 -10.16
N PHE A 591 -9.66 -45.07 -9.62
CA PHE A 591 -10.89 -44.35 -9.95
C PHE A 591 -10.55 -42.91 -10.37
N THR A 592 -11.34 -42.35 -11.29
CA THR A 592 -11.14 -40.97 -11.77
C THR A 592 -12.43 -40.15 -11.73
N GLY A 593 -12.30 -38.86 -11.42
CA GLY A 593 -13.38 -37.88 -11.41
C GLY A 593 -12.93 -36.52 -11.94
N THR A 594 -13.87 -35.62 -12.22
CA THR A 594 -13.58 -34.26 -12.68
C THR A 594 -13.88 -33.24 -11.58
N LEU A 595 -12.92 -32.37 -11.27
CA LEU A 595 -13.09 -31.20 -10.42
C LEU A 595 -12.94 -29.93 -11.27
N CYS A 596 -13.79 -28.94 -10.99
CA CYS A 596 -13.78 -27.66 -11.70
C CYS A 596 -13.35 -26.54 -10.78
N SER A 597 -12.39 -25.75 -11.22
CA SER A 597 -11.80 -24.66 -10.44
C SER A 597 -11.41 -23.48 -11.35
N SER A 598 -10.71 -22.51 -10.79
CA SER A 598 -10.13 -21.38 -11.50
C SER A 598 -8.80 -20.99 -10.86
N THR A 599 -7.93 -20.27 -11.56
CA THR A 599 -6.69 -19.76 -10.96
C THR A 599 -6.90 -18.85 -9.77
N ALA A 600 -8.12 -18.30 -9.57
CA ALA A 600 -8.47 -17.52 -8.38
C ALA A 600 -8.82 -18.38 -7.15
N THR A 601 -9.33 -19.59 -7.35
CA THR A 601 -9.87 -20.46 -6.27
C THR A 601 -9.08 -21.76 -6.09
N PHE A 602 -8.20 -22.11 -7.03
CA PHE A 602 -7.51 -23.40 -7.09
C PHE A 602 -6.85 -23.82 -5.79
N LYS A 603 -6.19 -22.89 -5.09
CA LYS A 603 -5.54 -23.20 -3.82
C LYS A 603 -6.55 -23.63 -2.74
N ASP A 604 -7.67 -22.93 -2.64
CA ASP A 604 -8.71 -23.23 -1.65
C ASP A 604 -9.46 -24.51 -2.05
N ASP A 605 -9.72 -24.70 -3.35
CA ASP A 605 -10.35 -25.89 -3.90
C ASP A 605 -9.47 -27.14 -3.71
N ALA A 606 -8.14 -27.02 -3.88
CA ALA A 606 -7.19 -28.09 -3.61
C ALA A 606 -7.13 -28.44 -2.12
N VAL A 607 -7.08 -27.44 -1.22
CA VAL A 607 -7.15 -27.70 0.23
C VAL A 607 -8.46 -28.40 0.60
N ALA A 608 -9.59 -27.98 0.02
CA ALA A 608 -10.88 -28.62 0.24
C ALA A 608 -10.90 -30.07 -0.28
N ALA A 609 -10.28 -30.33 -1.43
CA ALA A 609 -10.24 -31.67 -2.03
C ALA A 609 -9.36 -32.65 -1.24
N PHE A 610 -8.15 -32.24 -0.81
CA PHE A 610 -7.20 -33.10 -0.10
C PHE A 610 -7.43 -33.14 1.43
N HIS A 611 -8.28 -32.27 1.97
CA HIS A 611 -8.58 -32.18 3.41
C HIS A 611 -7.31 -32.07 4.28
N SER A 612 -7.06 -33.05 5.15
CA SER A 612 -5.90 -33.10 6.05
C SER A 612 -4.67 -33.77 5.43
N THR A 613 -4.79 -34.31 4.22
CA THR A 613 -3.69 -34.98 3.54
C THR A 613 -2.69 -33.94 3.05
N PRO A 614 -1.39 -34.05 3.40
CA PRO A 614 -0.38 -33.13 2.89
C PRO A 614 -0.23 -33.31 1.37
N PHE A 615 0.04 -32.22 0.65
CA PHE A 615 0.21 -32.26 -0.80
C PHE A 615 1.20 -31.21 -1.32
N VAL A 616 1.75 -31.46 -2.50
CA VAL A 616 2.62 -30.56 -3.27
C VAL A 616 1.96 -30.23 -4.60
N VAL A 617 1.92 -28.95 -4.95
CA VAL A 617 1.41 -28.39 -6.20
C VAL A 617 2.58 -27.95 -7.06
N VAL A 618 2.52 -28.29 -8.35
CA VAL A 618 3.45 -27.87 -9.40
C VAL A 618 2.66 -27.18 -10.51
N GLU A 619 2.75 -25.87 -10.60
CA GLU A 619 2.21 -25.06 -11.69
C GLU A 619 3.26 -24.93 -12.78
N THR A 620 2.91 -25.18 -14.05
CA THR A 620 3.82 -25.11 -15.19
C THR A 620 3.35 -24.08 -16.19
N PHE A 621 4.28 -23.25 -16.67
CA PHE A 621 4.03 -22.10 -17.52
C PHE A 621 4.73 -22.25 -18.87
N THR A 622 4.31 -21.45 -19.85
CA THR A 622 4.98 -21.38 -21.16
C THR A 622 6.41 -20.88 -20.99
N ALA A 623 7.36 -21.51 -21.67
CA ALA A 623 8.78 -21.20 -21.53
C ALA A 623 9.11 -19.72 -21.79
N GLY A 624 9.81 -19.08 -20.85
CA GLY A 624 10.24 -17.68 -20.95
C GLY A 624 9.14 -16.66 -20.63
N ALA A 625 8.03 -17.10 -20.06
CA ALA A 625 6.92 -16.22 -19.69
C ALA A 625 6.95 -15.77 -18.21
N ASP A 626 8.05 -16.00 -17.51
CA ASP A 626 8.29 -15.58 -16.11
C ASP A 626 7.13 -15.95 -15.16
N CYS A 627 6.53 -17.13 -15.38
CA CYS A 627 5.35 -17.61 -14.66
C CYS A 627 4.18 -16.62 -14.61
N ALA A 628 3.98 -15.85 -15.68
CA ALA A 628 2.78 -15.03 -15.83
C ALA A 628 1.53 -15.92 -15.81
N THR A 629 0.52 -15.59 -15.00
CA THR A 629 -0.71 -16.41 -14.88
C THR A 629 -1.38 -16.68 -16.22
N THR A 630 -1.30 -15.75 -17.18
CA THR A 630 -1.84 -15.90 -18.55
C THR A 630 -1.11 -16.94 -19.40
N SER A 631 0.08 -17.36 -19.01
CA SER A 631 0.88 -18.38 -19.70
C SER A 631 0.85 -19.74 -19.01
N LEU A 632 0.02 -19.89 -17.97
CA LEU A 632 -0.18 -21.16 -17.26
C LEU A 632 -0.68 -22.22 -18.23
N THR A 633 -0.03 -23.39 -18.22
CA THR A 633 -0.31 -24.50 -19.15
C THR A 633 -0.94 -25.69 -18.43
N SER A 634 -0.44 -26.03 -17.25
CA SER A 634 -0.95 -27.14 -16.44
C SER A 634 -0.64 -26.95 -14.95
N ILE A 635 -1.44 -27.59 -14.10
CA ILE A 635 -1.15 -27.72 -12.67
C ILE A 635 -1.23 -29.20 -12.29
N LYS A 636 -0.19 -29.70 -11.63
CA LYS A 636 -0.18 -31.06 -11.05
C LYS A 636 -0.19 -30.97 -9.55
N THR A 637 -1.02 -31.74 -8.87
CA THR A 637 -1.04 -31.82 -7.41
C THR A 637 -0.84 -33.25 -6.96
N TYR A 638 0.12 -33.46 -6.06
CA TYR A 638 0.62 -34.74 -5.62
C TYR A 638 0.42 -34.88 -4.11
N THR A 639 -0.20 -35.97 -3.64
CA THR A 639 -0.20 -36.31 -2.22
C THR A 639 1.22 -36.49 -1.70
N ALA A 640 1.56 -35.82 -0.61
CA ALA A 640 2.89 -35.80 -0.01
C ALA A 640 2.94 -36.62 1.29
N ASP A 641 2.47 -37.86 1.26
CA ASP A 641 2.36 -38.73 2.43
C ASP A 641 3.49 -39.78 2.55
N LEU A 642 4.55 -39.64 1.74
CA LEU A 642 5.69 -40.56 1.62
C LEU A 642 5.34 -41.97 1.09
N LYS A 643 4.16 -42.18 0.51
CA LYS A 643 3.82 -43.43 -0.16
C LYS A 643 3.98 -43.34 -1.67
N CYS A 644 4.26 -44.50 -2.27
CA CYS A 644 4.18 -44.65 -3.71
C CYS A 644 2.71 -44.68 -4.14
N HIS A 645 2.31 -43.75 -5.01
CA HIS A 645 0.96 -43.67 -5.53
C HIS A 645 0.96 -43.89 -7.05
N ALA A 646 0.23 -44.89 -7.52
CA ALA A 646 0.04 -45.12 -8.94
C ALA A 646 -0.87 -44.05 -9.56
N THR A 647 -0.51 -43.55 -10.73
CA THR A 647 -1.37 -42.66 -11.55
C THR A 647 -1.94 -43.38 -12.77
N GLY A 648 -1.59 -44.66 -12.93
CA GLY A 648 -2.10 -45.58 -13.95
C GLY A 648 -1.28 -46.87 -13.95
N ALA A 649 -1.50 -47.75 -14.92
CA ALA A 649 -0.85 -49.07 -14.99
C ALA A 649 0.68 -49.03 -15.23
N GLY A 650 1.24 -47.89 -15.62
CA GLY A 650 2.66 -47.75 -15.98
C GLY A 650 3.30 -46.44 -15.48
N ALA A 651 2.72 -45.81 -14.47
CA ALA A 651 3.27 -44.60 -13.89
C ALA A 651 2.87 -44.48 -12.41
N SER A 652 3.77 -43.91 -11.61
CA SER A 652 3.52 -43.58 -10.21
C SER A 652 4.33 -42.36 -9.81
N PHE A 653 4.06 -41.83 -8.62
CA PHE A 653 4.86 -40.77 -8.04
C PHE A 653 5.12 -41.02 -6.55
N LEU A 654 6.11 -40.30 -6.03
CA LEU A 654 6.39 -40.13 -4.61
C LEU A 654 6.62 -38.63 -4.36
N ALA A 655 5.88 -38.03 -3.43
CA ALA A 655 6.08 -36.65 -3.04
C ALA A 655 6.25 -36.48 -1.53
N THR A 656 7.00 -35.45 -1.14
CA THR A 656 7.31 -35.14 0.27
C THR A 656 7.27 -33.64 0.52
N ARG A 657 6.95 -33.28 1.77
CA ARG A 657 7.05 -31.93 2.31
C ARG A 657 7.51 -32.01 3.77
N SER A 658 8.73 -31.59 4.04
CA SER A 658 9.32 -31.63 5.38
C SER A 658 8.75 -30.54 6.31
N GLU A 659 9.04 -30.65 7.61
CA GLU A 659 8.79 -29.61 8.62
C GLU A 659 9.44 -28.26 8.23
N SER A 660 10.66 -28.30 7.67
CA SER A 660 11.35 -27.12 7.16
C SER A 660 10.65 -26.45 5.98
N GLY A 661 9.70 -27.14 5.33
CA GLY A 661 9.00 -26.68 4.14
C GLY A 661 9.69 -27.04 2.83
N ASP A 662 10.70 -27.89 2.86
CA ASP A 662 11.36 -28.42 1.66
C ASP A 662 10.46 -29.46 1.01
N MET A 663 10.37 -29.43 -0.32
CA MET A 663 9.46 -30.27 -1.09
C MET A 663 10.21 -31.07 -2.15
N THR A 664 9.84 -32.33 -2.31
CA THR A 664 10.38 -33.20 -3.36
C THR A 664 9.24 -33.91 -4.09
N VAL A 665 9.32 -34.02 -5.41
CA VAL A 665 8.45 -34.86 -6.25
C VAL A 665 9.32 -35.72 -7.16
N VAL A 666 9.04 -37.02 -7.20
CA VAL A 666 9.68 -37.99 -8.08
C VAL A 666 8.60 -38.73 -8.86
N ASP A 667 8.65 -38.63 -10.19
CA ASP A 667 7.79 -39.41 -11.09
C ASP A 667 8.50 -40.71 -11.51
N PHE A 668 7.74 -41.79 -11.70
CA PHE A 668 8.25 -43.12 -12.06
C PHE A 668 7.55 -43.67 -13.30
N SER A 669 8.27 -44.53 -14.02
CA SER A 669 7.81 -45.18 -15.27
C SER A 669 7.16 -46.55 -15.07
N ASP A 670 6.87 -46.89 -13.82
CA ASP A 670 6.13 -48.07 -13.40
C ASP A 670 5.21 -47.72 -12.22
N ALA A 671 4.25 -48.59 -11.91
CA ALA A 671 3.26 -48.33 -10.84
C ALA A 671 3.80 -48.59 -9.41
N ALA A 672 5.00 -49.16 -9.26
CA ALA A 672 5.57 -49.58 -7.98
C ALA A 672 6.73 -48.69 -7.51
N CYS A 673 6.93 -47.53 -8.13
CA CYS A 673 8.01 -46.59 -7.86
C CYS A 673 9.42 -47.20 -7.93
N GLN A 674 9.69 -48.08 -8.90
CA GLN A 674 10.98 -48.75 -9.03
C GLN A 674 11.95 -48.05 -10.00
N HIS A 675 11.42 -47.38 -11.03
CA HIS A 675 12.20 -46.77 -12.11
C HIS A 675 11.86 -45.28 -12.24
N ALA A 676 12.62 -44.44 -11.53
CA ALA A 676 12.46 -42.99 -11.56
C ALA A 676 12.68 -42.40 -12.96
N ILE A 677 11.89 -41.40 -13.31
CA ILE A 677 11.98 -40.65 -14.56
C ILE A 677 12.70 -39.34 -14.28
N GLY A 678 13.91 -39.22 -14.83
CA GLY A 678 14.71 -38.00 -14.68
C GLY A 678 15.15 -37.74 -13.24
N ASP A 679 15.56 -36.50 -12.98
CA ASP A 679 15.97 -36.06 -11.64
C ASP A 679 14.75 -35.63 -10.81
N PRO A 680 14.75 -35.89 -9.48
CA PRO A 680 13.72 -35.40 -8.57
C PRO A 680 13.54 -33.87 -8.66
N LEU A 681 12.29 -33.42 -8.77
CA LEU A 681 11.95 -32.01 -8.57
C LEU A 681 12.12 -31.70 -7.08
N THR A 682 13.08 -30.84 -6.75
CA THR A 682 13.36 -30.45 -5.37
C THR A 682 13.29 -28.94 -5.22
N VAL A 683 12.49 -28.45 -4.27
CA VAL A 683 12.34 -27.03 -3.98
C VAL A 683 12.49 -26.80 -2.49
N GLY A 684 13.50 -26.00 -2.12
CA GLY A 684 13.69 -25.62 -0.73
C GLY A 684 12.64 -24.61 -0.26
N ALA A 685 12.48 -24.47 1.05
CA ALA A 685 11.49 -23.58 1.66
C ALA A 685 11.53 -22.13 1.12
N ASP A 686 12.73 -21.58 0.88
CA ASP A 686 12.92 -20.23 0.34
C ASP A 686 12.46 -20.08 -1.13
N GLY A 687 12.41 -21.19 -1.87
CA GLY A 687 11.96 -21.27 -3.25
C GLY A 687 10.46 -21.52 -3.40
N ALA A 688 9.76 -21.89 -2.32
CA ALA A 688 8.33 -22.19 -2.37
C ALA A 688 7.52 -20.97 -2.84
N GLY A 689 6.62 -21.19 -3.82
CA GLY A 689 5.78 -20.14 -4.40
C GLY A 689 6.51 -19.14 -5.30
N ARG A 690 7.80 -19.36 -5.61
CA ARG A 690 8.57 -18.52 -6.53
C ARG A 690 8.63 -19.17 -7.92
N CYS A 691 8.64 -18.33 -8.95
CA CYS A 691 8.87 -18.76 -10.31
C CYS A 691 10.33 -19.20 -10.48
N SER A 692 10.55 -20.43 -10.94
CA SER A 692 11.85 -20.98 -11.30
C SER A 692 11.67 -21.99 -12.42
N ASN A 693 12.46 -21.88 -13.49
CA ASN A 693 12.38 -22.76 -14.67
C ASN A 693 10.95 -22.92 -15.20
N ASP A 694 10.23 -21.80 -15.32
CA ASP A 694 8.83 -21.75 -15.79
C ASP A 694 7.86 -22.58 -14.94
N GLN A 695 8.20 -22.80 -13.65
CA GLN A 695 7.37 -23.51 -12.68
C GLN A 695 7.21 -22.72 -11.37
N ILE A 696 6.07 -22.89 -10.72
CA ILE A 696 5.84 -22.49 -9.33
C ILE A 696 5.49 -23.75 -8.54
N VAL A 697 6.22 -23.99 -7.46
CA VAL A 697 6.01 -25.17 -6.59
C VAL A 697 5.69 -24.71 -5.17
N TYR A 698 4.63 -25.25 -4.58
CA TYR A 698 4.24 -25.01 -3.19
C TYR A 698 3.52 -26.21 -2.62
N GLY A 699 3.32 -26.27 -1.30
CA GLY A 699 2.61 -27.38 -0.68
C GLY A 699 1.95 -26.99 0.63
N VAL A 700 1.02 -27.83 1.08
CA VAL A 700 0.23 -27.67 2.30
C VAL A 700 0.37 -28.93 3.14
N GLY A 701 0.43 -28.77 4.46
CA GLY A 701 0.61 -29.88 5.41
C GLY A 701 2.07 -30.35 5.52
N GLU A 702 2.33 -31.25 6.45
CA GLU A 702 3.64 -31.88 6.64
C GLU A 702 3.52 -33.37 6.35
N SER A 703 4.50 -33.94 5.63
CA SER A 703 4.57 -35.37 5.42
C SER A 703 4.68 -36.11 6.77
N PRO A 704 4.03 -37.28 6.92
CA PRO A 704 4.22 -38.13 8.11
C PRO A 704 5.69 -38.50 8.30
N THR A 705 6.13 -38.81 9.52
CA THR A 705 7.46 -39.40 9.74
C THR A 705 7.46 -40.89 9.36
N VAL A 706 8.36 -41.30 8.47
CA VAL A 706 8.60 -42.72 8.16
C VAL A 706 9.77 -43.22 9.00
N LEU A 707 9.57 -44.36 9.68
CA LEU A 707 10.60 -44.98 10.51
C LEU A 707 11.24 -46.16 9.77
N SER A 708 12.56 -46.13 9.62
CA SER A 708 13.36 -47.27 9.18
C SER A 708 13.45 -48.27 10.33
N THR A 709 13.06 -49.53 10.09
CA THR A 709 12.97 -50.54 11.13
C THR A 709 14.02 -51.63 10.96
N VAL A 710 14.80 -51.88 11.99
CA VAL A 710 15.72 -53.02 12.11
C VAL A 710 15.13 -54.03 13.09
N LEU A 711 15.08 -55.29 12.66
CA LEU A 711 14.55 -56.42 13.42
C LEU A 711 15.69 -57.35 13.81
N SER A 712 15.75 -57.77 15.07
CA SER A 712 16.69 -58.79 15.55
C SER A 712 15.99 -60.10 15.84
N PHE A 713 16.68 -61.20 15.56
CA PHE A 713 16.22 -62.57 15.72
C PHE A 713 17.32 -63.44 16.32
N ASP A 714 16.96 -64.39 17.19
CA ASP A 714 17.91 -65.36 17.74
C ASP A 714 18.31 -66.47 16.75
N ASN A 715 17.61 -66.58 15.61
CA ASN A 715 17.79 -67.70 14.68
C ASN A 715 17.88 -67.27 13.21
N ALA A 716 18.58 -68.09 12.42
CA ALA A 716 18.83 -67.90 11.00
C ALA A 716 17.57 -67.93 10.12
N GLY A 717 16.42 -68.34 10.66
CA GLY A 717 15.16 -68.35 9.94
C GLY A 717 14.43 -67.00 9.96
N CYS A 718 14.85 -66.06 10.82
CA CYS A 718 14.20 -64.76 11.02
C CYS A 718 12.67 -64.83 11.10
N THR A 719 12.13 -65.84 11.79
CA THR A 719 10.67 -66.09 11.83
C THR A 719 9.96 -65.45 13.03
N LYS A 720 10.70 -65.10 14.09
CA LYS A 720 10.17 -64.53 15.33
C LYS A 720 11.15 -63.48 15.87
N PRO A 721 10.84 -62.18 15.74
CA PRO A 721 11.75 -61.15 16.22
C PRO A 721 11.76 -61.11 17.74
N VAL A 722 12.91 -60.75 18.28
CA VAL A 722 13.13 -60.58 19.73
C VAL A 722 13.29 -59.11 20.08
N GLN A 723 13.82 -58.31 19.15
CA GLN A 723 13.91 -56.86 19.26
C GLN A 723 13.55 -56.19 17.94
N LEU A 724 12.95 -55.00 18.02
CA LEU A 724 12.70 -54.10 16.90
C LEU A 724 13.23 -52.72 17.28
N ILE A 725 13.98 -52.08 16.42
CA ILE A 725 14.36 -50.65 16.56
C ILE A 725 13.88 -49.92 15.31
N ALA A 726 13.11 -48.87 15.48
CA ALA A 726 12.64 -47.99 14.43
C ALA A 726 13.25 -46.60 14.62
N THR A 727 13.95 -46.08 13.62
CA THR A 727 14.62 -44.76 13.66
C THR A 727 14.11 -43.86 12.55
N ASN A 728 14.12 -42.54 12.78
CA ASN A 728 13.79 -41.54 11.76
C ASN A 728 14.91 -41.48 10.69
N GLU A 729 14.87 -42.33 9.67
CA GLU A 729 15.68 -42.17 8.45
C GLU A 729 14.78 -41.83 7.26
N PHE A 730 15.15 -40.77 6.53
CA PHE A 730 14.40 -40.22 5.39
C PHE A 730 14.41 -41.11 4.13
N SER A 731 15.08 -42.26 4.16
CA SER A 731 15.08 -43.24 3.07
C SER A 731 15.07 -44.66 3.64
N CYS A 732 14.01 -45.42 3.39
CA CYS A 732 13.91 -46.80 3.86
C CYS A 732 13.91 -47.80 2.70
N THR A 733 14.75 -48.84 2.78
CA THR A 733 14.74 -49.99 1.86
C THR A 733 14.51 -51.26 2.67
N ALA A 734 13.34 -51.87 2.53
CA ALA A 734 13.05 -53.13 3.21
C ALA A 734 13.88 -54.27 2.61
N SER A 735 14.34 -55.20 3.47
CA SER A 735 15.09 -56.38 3.06
C SER A 735 14.59 -57.60 3.82
N THR A 736 14.19 -58.62 3.06
CA THR A 736 13.82 -59.94 3.62
C THR A 736 15.04 -60.83 3.86
N VAL A 737 16.26 -60.35 3.59
CA VAL A 737 17.50 -61.11 3.77
C VAL A 737 17.85 -61.16 5.26
N CYS A 738 17.80 -62.36 5.84
CA CYS A 738 18.21 -62.62 7.22
C CYS A 738 19.75 -62.67 7.31
N THR A 739 20.36 -61.64 7.87
CA THR A 739 21.83 -61.49 7.88
C THR A 739 22.40 -61.87 9.24
N ALA A 740 23.33 -62.83 9.26
CA ALA A 740 23.99 -63.28 10.48
C ALA A 740 24.97 -62.22 11.03
N THR A 741 24.86 -61.92 12.32
CA THR A 741 25.77 -61.08 13.10
C THR A 741 26.27 -61.87 14.32
N SER A 742 27.20 -61.35 15.11
CA SER A 742 27.74 -62.04 16.28
C SER A 742 26.64 -62.29 17.33
N GLY A 743 26.07 -63.51 17.34
CA GLY A 743 25.09 -63.96 18.32
C GLY A 743 23.60 -63.75 17.95
N HIS A 744 23.28 -63.07 16.85
CA HIS A 744 21.91 -62.80 16.40
C HIS A 744 21.83 -62.58 14.88
N TYR A 745 20.61 -62.38 14.36
CA TYR A 745 20.33 -62.19 12.93
C TYR A 745 19.48 -60.94 12.72
N LEU A 746 19.70 -60.21 11.62
CA LEU A 746 19.03 -58.94 11.33
C LEU A 746 18.21 -58.98 10.03
N GLN A 747 17.09 -58.25 10.02
CA GLN A 747 16.32 -57.89 8.81
C GLN A 747 15.89 -56.41 8.86
N HIS A 748 15.59 -55.82 7.70
CA HIS A 748 15.13 -54.44 7.57
C HIS A 748 13.69 -54.38 7.08
N SER A 749 12.88 -53.51 7.68
CA SER A 749 11.50 -53.25 7.30
C SER A 749 11.23 -51.75 7.30
N CYS A 750 10.19 -51.33 6.57
CA CYS A 750 9.77 -49.94 6.46
C CYS A 750 8.33 -49.83 6.91
N SER A 751 8.05 -48.91 7.84
CA SER A 751 6.67 -48.63 8.24
C SER A 751 6.52 -47.22 8.80
N ALA A 752 5.37 -46.61 8.49
CA ALA A 752 4.93 -45.36 9.09
C ALA A 752 4.22 -45.57 10.45
N ASP A 753 3.79 -46.81 10.76
CA ASP A 753 3.11 -47.16 12.02
C ASP A 753 3.88 -48.27 12.76
N HIS A 754 4.66 -47.87 13.76
CA HIS A 754 5.47 -48.76 14.57
C HIS A 754 4.63 -49.69 15.45
N PHE A 755 3.42 -49.29 15.87
CA PHE A 755 2.54 -50.16 16.66
C PHE A 755 1.95 -51.26 15.80
N HIS A 756 1.54 -50.94 14.57
CA HIS A 756 1.06 -51.93 13.61
C HIS A 756 2.17 -52.92 13.23
N THR A 757 3.39 -52.45 12.99
CA THR A 757 4.55 -53.31 12.72
C THR A 757 4.83 -54.22 13.90
N ALA A 758 4.91 -53.67 15.12
CA ALA A 758 5.15 -54.48 16.31
C ALA A 758 4.06 -55.55 16.51
N ALA A 759 2.78 -55.18 16.35
CA ALA A 759 1.66 -56.11 16.48
C ALA A 759 1.69 -57.22 15.42
N THR A 760 2.06 -56.90 14.19
CA THR A 760 2.17 -57.87 13.09
C THR A 760 3.33 -58.83 13.31
N MET A 761 4.48 -58.29 13.75
CA MET A 761 5.74 -59.02 13.83
C MET A 761 5.85 -59.89 15.10
N PHE A 762 5.41 -59.38 16.25
CA PHE A 762 5.41 -60.13 17.51
C PHE A 762 4.09 -60.92 17.72
N GLY A 763 3.04 -60.59 16.95
CA GLY A 763 1.76 -61.29 16.99
C GLY A 763 1.09 -61.21 18.36
N VAL A 764 0.64 -62.36 18.87
CA VAL A 764 -0.02 -62.48 20.19
C VAL A 764 0.97 -62.62 21.36
N ALA A 765 2.28 -62.70 21.10
CA ALA A 765 3.28 -62.79 22.15
C ALA A 765 3.36 -61.46 22.92
N PRO A 766 3.60 -61.47 24.24
CA PRO A 766 3.75 -60.23 25.01
C PRO A 766 5.06 -59.51 24.63
N TYR A 767 4.97 -58.18 24.48
CA TYR A 767 6.11 -57.32 24.18
C TYR A 767 5.95 -55.94 24.82
N VAL A 768 7.07 -55.23 24.98
CA VAL A 768 7.12 -53.84 25.47
C VAL A 768 7.56 -52.94 24.33
N VAL A 769 6.81 -51.86 24.08
CA VAL A 769 7.19 -50.77 23.16
C VAL A 769 7.72 -49.61 23.99
N VAL A 770 8.84 -49.04 23.58
CA VAL A 770 9.49 -47.87 24.17
C VAL A 770 9.61 -46.82 23.08
N GLU A 771 8.78 -45.79 23.13
CA GLU A 771 8.93 -44.60 22.29
C GLU A 771 10.00 -43.69 22.90
N LEU A 772 10.95 -43.25 22.09
CA LEU A 772 12.03 -42.34 22.42
C LEU A 772 11.76 -40.99 21.75
N TYR A 773 11.89 -39.90 22.50
CA TYR A 773 11.62 -38.55 22.04
C TYR A 773 12.88 -37.68 22.11
N LYS A 774 12.94 -36.65 21.27
CA LYS A 774 14.09 -35.72 21.26
C LYS A 774 14.17 -34.90 22.55
N GLU A 775 13.01 -34.46 23.00
CA GLU A 775 12.83 -33.54 24.13
C GLU A 775 12.16 -34.21 25.35
N ASP A 776 12.36 -33.63 26.53
CA ASP A 776 11.88 -34.17 27.81
C ASP A 776 10.35 -34.09 28.00
N ASP A 777 9.65 -33.37 27.11
CA ASP A 777 8.18 -33.27 27.10
C ASP A 777 7.49 -34.35 26.25
N CYS A 778 8.27 -35.18 25.55
CA CYS A 778 7.80 -36.21 24.63
C CYS A 778 6.83 -35.66 23.57
N THR A 779 7.21 -34.57 22.90
CA THR A 779 6.46 -33.97 21.77
C THR A 779 6.93 -34.46 20.41
N THR A 780 8.25 -34.53 20.18
CA THR A 780 8.84 -34.98 18.90
C THR A 780 9.43 -36.39 19.02
N LEU A 781 8.84 -37.37 18.34
CA LEU A 781 9.30 -38.75 18.31
C LEU A 781 10.65 -38.85 17.60
N ASP A 782 11.64 -39.48 18.23
CA ASP A 782 13.00 -39.69 17.72
C ASP A 782 13.22 -41.12 17.22
N GLY A 783 12.59 -42.08 17.91
CA GLY A 783 12.62 -43.50 17.53
C GLY A 783 11.74 -44.37 18.41
N VAL A 784 11.66 -45.64 18.09
CA VAL A 784 10.88 -46.64 18.83
C VAL A 784 11.69 -47.91 19.00
N GLN A 785 11.66 -48.50 20.18
CA GLN A 785 12.27 -49.79 20.45
C GLN A 785 11.21 -50.76 20.98
N VAL A 786 11.22 -52.01 20.52
CA VAL A 786 10.29 -53.04 20.98
C VAL A 786 11.07 -54.26 21.42
N TYR A 787 10.68 -54.82 22.56
CA TYR A 787 11.36 -55.94 23.21
C TYR A 787 10.38 -57.09 23.45
N SER A 788 10.76 -58.31 23.06
CA SER A 788 10.05 -59.53 23.43
C SER A 788 10.05 -59.72 24.95
N SER A 789 8.88 -60.00 25.54
CA SER A 789 8.71 -60.18 26.98
C SER A 789 8.46 -61.64 27.37
N ASP A 790 9.27 -62.55 26.85
CA ASP A 790 9.15 -64.00 27.06
C ASP A 790 10.00 -64.56 28.22
N LYS A 791 10.68 -63.66 28.95
CA LYS A 791 11.61 -63.94 30.07
C LYS A 791 12.92 -64.61 29.67
N ASN A 792 13.19 -64.82 28.39
CA ASN A 792 14.47 -65.35 27.93
C ASN A 792 15.51 -64.23 27.81
N CYS A 793 16.78 -64.62 27.78
CA CYS A 793 17.87 -63.72 27.44
C CYS A 793 18.00 -63.64 25.93
N HIS A 794 18.00 -62.43 25.39
CA HIS A 794 18.15 -62.16 23.96
C HIS A 794 19.34 -61.22 23.73
N VAL A 795 20.03 -61.42 22.60
CA VAL A 795 21.08 -60.50 22.15
C VAL A 795 20.41 -59.33 21.41
N ALA A 796 20.65 -58.12 21.91
CA ALA A 796 20.21 -56.88 21.31
C ALA A 796 20.97 -56.58 20.01
N ILE A 797 20.42 -55.67 19.20
CA ILE A 797 20.99 -55.23 17.91
C ILE A 797 22.40 -54.65 18.07
N ASP A 798 22.69 -53.97 19.18
CA ASP A 798 24.00 -53.38 19.47
C ASP A 798 25.03 -54.39 20.00
N GLY A 799 24.66 -55.69 20.10
CA GLY A 799 25.50 -56.75 20.63
C GLY A 799 25.48 -56.89 22.15
N THR A 800 24.72 -56.04 22.85
CA THR A 800 24.39 -56.23 24.28
C THR A 800 23.29 -57.28 24.44
N SER A 801 22.76 -57.48 25.64
CA SER A 801 21.65 -58.40 25.86
C SER A 801 20.60 -57.81 26.77
N PHE A 802 19.38 -58.34 26.65
CA PHE A 802 18.26 -57.93 27.47
C PHE A 802 17.40 -59.11 27.89
N THR A 803 16.69 -58.90 28.99
CA THR A 803 15.52 -59.71 29.37
C THR A 803 14.35 -58.77 29.58
N SER A 804 13.15 -59.21 29.20
CA SER A 804 11.92 -58.47 29.51
C SER A 804 10.88 -59.41 30.08
N THR A 805 10.16 -58.92 31.07
CA THR A 805 9.06 -59.62 31.72
C THR A 805 7.82 -58.74 31.74
N LEU A 806 6.66 -59.34 31.47
CA LEU A 806 5.36 -58.72 31.66
C LEU A 806 4.43 -59.73 32.35
N ALA A 807 3.99 -59.41 33.56
CA ALA A 807 3.01 -60.19 34.29
C ALA A 807 1.60 -60.01 33.68
N GLU A 808 0.68 -60.93 34.00
CA GLU A 808 -0.72 -60.85 33.58
C GLU A 808 -1.41 -59.58 34.10
N THR A 809 -0.97 -59.08 35.27
CA THR A 809 -1.41 -57.87 35.94
C THR A 809 -0.91 -56.56 35.28
N GLY A 810 -0.01 -56.65 34.30
CA GLY A 810 0.44 -55.53 33.48
C GLY A 810 1.70 -54.82 33.95
N ASP A 811 2.34 -55.34 34.99
CA ASP A 811 3.61 -54.92 35.59
C ASP A 811 4.74 -55.89 35.25
N GLY A 812 5.99 -55.42 35.25
CA GLY A 812 7.15 -56.23 34.92
C GLY A 812 8.45 -55.43 34.90
N ASP A 813 9.49 -55.99 34.30
CA ASP A 813 10.82 -55.37 34.23
C ASP A 813 11.38 -55.50 32.81
N LEU A 814 12.04 -54.43 32.34
CA LEU A 814 12.95 -54.48 31.20
C LEU A 814 14.38 -54.31 31.74
N VAL A 815 15.25 -55.27 31.46
CA VAL A 815 16.61 -55.31 31.99
C VAL A 815 17.61 -55.39 30.85
N HIS A 816 18.54 -54.43 30.81
CA HIS A 816 19.66 -54.39 29.87
C HIS A 816 20.96 -54.77 30.57
N TYR A 817 21.82 -55.50 29.87
CA TYR A 817 23.09 -56.01 30.32
C TYR A 817 24.17 -55.60 29.32
N SER A 818 25.36 -55.20 29.76
CA SER A 818 26.43 -54.79 28.84
C SER A 818 27.12 -55.95 28.10
N ASP A 819 26.82 -57.21 28.45
CA ASP A 819 27.29 -58.42 27.77
C ASP A 819 26.22 -59.02 26.84
N ASP A 820 26.55 -60.10 26.12
CA ASP A 820 25.67 -60.82 25.20
C ASP A 820 24.93 -62.02 25.84
N LYS A 821 24.96 -62.17 27.17
CA LYS A 821 24.51 -63.39 27.88
C LYS A 821 23.61 -63.15 29.09
N CYS A 822 23.29 -61.90 29.39
CA CYS A 822 22.53 -61.48 30.56
C CYS A 822 23.20 -61.88 31.89
N GLU A 823 24.53 -61.92 31.94
CA GLU A 823 25.30 -62.33 33.13
C GLU A 823 25.91 -61.13 33.89
N ALA A 824 25.90 -59.95 33.28
CA ALA A 824 26.44 -58.72 33.85
C ALA A 824 25.77 -58.33 35.18
N THR A 825 26.56 -57.75 36.09
CA THR A 825 26.13 -57.40 37.46
C THR A 825 26.59 -56.00 37.84
N GLY A 826 25.98 -55.40 38.87
CA GLY A 826 26.33 -54.05 39.32
C GLY A 826 25.94 -52.98 38.29
N ASP A 827 26.86 -52.05 38.02
CA ASP A 827 26.65 -50.90 37.11
C ASP A 827 26.52 -51.33 35.63
N ASP A 828 26.93 -52.56 35.31
CA ASP A 828 26.82 -53.16 33.97
C ASP A 828 25.43 -53.78 33.69
N LYS A 829 24.48 -53.59 34.62
CA LYS A 829 23.09 -54.05 34.52
C LYS A 829 22.13 -52.91 34.86
N THR A 830 21.29 -52.53 33.91
CA THR A 830 20.25 -51.51 34.12
C THR A 830 18.87 -52.16 34.16
N THR A 831 18.10 -51.90 35.22
CA THR A 831 16.73 -52.40 35.38
C THR A 831 15.73 -51.25 35.31
N THR A 832 14.83 -51.31 34.33
CA THR A 832 13.69 -50.40 34.19
C THR A 832 12.42 -51.12 34.67
N ALA A 833 11.94 -50.73 35.85
CA ALA A 833 10.68 -51.24 36.39
C ALA A 833 9.50 -50.70 35.58
N LEU A 834 8.66 -51.59 35.06
CA LEU A 834 7.48 -51.30 34.26
C LEU A 834 6.24 -51.40 35.15
N SER A 835 5.75 -50.26 35.66
CA SER A 835 4.52 -50.24 36.45
C SER A 835 3.27 -50.20 35.57
N VAL A 836 2.14 -50.65 36.11
CA VAL A 836 0.81 -50.55 35.46
C VAL A 836 0.48 -49.11 35.03
N LYS A 837 0.96 -48.11 35.80
CA LYS A 837 0.79 -46.68 35.47
C LYS A 837 1.63 -46.26 34.26
N MET A 838 2.85 -46.79 34.14
CA MET A 838 3.73 -46.53 33.00
C MET A 838 3.18 -47.17 31.72
N LEU A 839 2.59 -48.36 31.81
CA LEU A 839 2.09 -49.12 30.66
C LEU A 839 0.59 -48.88 30.33
N GLY A 840 -0.03 -47.86 30.95
CA GLY A 840 -1.45 -47.56 30.82
C GLY A 840 -1.85 -46.90 29.48
N ALA A 841 -3.13 -46.54 29.34
CA ALA A 841 -3.66 -45.92 28.11
C ALA A 841 -3.07 -44.51 27.80
N LYS A 842 -2.48 -43.85 28.80
CA LYS A 842 -1.74 -42.59 28.67
C LYS A 842 -0.44 -42.69 29.49
N PRO A 843 0.63 -43.28 28.93
CA PRO A 843 1.91 -43.36 29.62
C PRO A 843 2.46 -41.98 29.94
N PRO A 844 2.99 -41.76 31.15
CA PRO A 844 3.74 -40.55 31.45
C PRO A 844 5.03 -40.49 30.64
N CYS A 845 5.44 -39.30 30.22
CA CYS A 845 6.78 -39.07 29.68
C CYS A 845 7.79 -39.12 30.84
N THR A 846 8.77 -40.01 30.78
CA THR A 846 9.84 -40.12 31.77
C THR A 846 11.19 -40.22 31.06
N ASN A 847 12.10 -39.28 31.31
CA ASN A 847 13.44 -39.24 30.68
C ASN A 847 13.40 -39.45 29.17
N ARG A 848 12.56 -38.67 28.47
CA ARG A 848 12.34 -38.75 27.00
C ARG A 848 11.74 -40.07 26.50
N GLY A 849 11.21 -40.91 27.38
CA GLY A 849 10.64 -42.20 27.04
C GLY A 849 9.17 -42.35 27.43
N ARG A 850 8.39 -43.03 26.58
CA ARG A 850 7.06 -43.59 26.93
C ARG A 850 7.04 -45.09 26.69
N GLN A 851 6.50 -45.85 27.63
CA GLN A 851 6.43 -47.31 27.52
C GLN A 851 4.98 -47.78 27.33
N HIS A 852 4.79 -48.75 26.45
CA HIS A 852 3.49 -49.35 26.17
C HIS A 852 3.58 -50.88 26.21
N ARG A 853 2.48 -51.51 26.60
CA ARG A 853 2.33 -52.96 26.58
C ARG A 853 1.68 -53.43 25.28
N GLY A 854 2.22 -54.49 24.70
CA GLY A 854 1.63 -55.28 23.62
C GLY A 854 1.36 -56.74 24.02
N PRO A 855 0.41 -57.44 23.38
CA PRO A 855 -0.53 -56.91 22.38
C PRO A 855 -1.64 -56.08 23.04
N ARG A 856 -1.99 -54.92 22.46
CA ARG A 856 -3.20 -54.20 22.87
C ARG A 856 -4.41 -54.97 22.32
N LYS A 857 -5.42 -55.25 23.16
CA LYS A 857 -6.77 -55.47 22.62
C LYS A 857 -7.16 -54.14 21.97
N HIS A 858 -7.17 -54.05 20.64
CA HIS A 858 -7.73 -52.89 19.96
C HIS A 858 -9.14 -52.65 20.53
N PRO A 859 -9.41 -51.53 21.21
CA PRO A 859 -10.73 -50.95 21.05
C PRO A 859 -10.80 -50.60 19.58
N SER A 860 -11.85 -51.05 18.89
CA SER A 860 -12.29 -50.41 17.66
C SER A 860 -12.14 -48.90 17.84
N GLN A 861 -11.19 -48.30 17.11
CA GLN A 861 -11.11 -46.85 17.01
C GLN A 861 -12.45 -46.43 16.41
N THR A 862 -13.36 -46.03 17.29
CA THR A 862 -14.42 -45.11 16.90
C THR A 862 -13.69 -43.83 16.59
N ILE A 863 -13.35 -43.67 15.31
CA ILE A 863 -12.97 -42.39 14.74
C ILE A 863 -14.18 -41.49 15.03
N TYR A 864 -13.98 -40.51 15.92
CA TYR A 864 -14.88 -39.37 15.94
C TYR A 864 -14.58 -38.61 14.64
N PHE A 865 -15.56 -38.69 13.73
CA PHE A 865 -15.65 -37.94 12.48
C PHE A 865 -15.61 -36.44 12.70
#